data_AF-A0A842J6F4-F1
#
_entry.id   AF-A0A842J6F4-F1
#
_cell.length_a   1.000
_cell.length_b   1.000
_cell.length_c   1.000
_cell.angle_alpha   90.00
_cell.angle_beta   90.00
_cell.angle_gamma   90.00
#
_symmetry.space_group_name_H-M   'P 1'
#
loop_
_entity.id
_entity.type
_entity.pdbx_description
1 polymer ?
#
loop_
_entity_poly.entity_id
_entity_poly.type
_entity_poly.pdbx_seq_one_letter_code
_entity_poly.pdbx_strand_id
1 'polypeptide(L)'
;MALTSKDINALYITLFNRIAEGDGQQYWLNVANKSNLEIKDVAAAMLATGPSKEYFSGKESNEDFINHIYTNLFSKDKSKDPEGVAFWAKSLYNGNSREVVVSELLKAAEHGNYSDTDAVRAQNLYLNKLKVAEVGAKIMQKLPEKGTQEQKLAAFSNILKEITDTSTAAEVATAIKTQALVNNVKTVENQEFAKIIAGAFEGTTQEQIERVLEDLGKNGNFMYREITDNDGFMKLVSGSDVGVKAEGVDYAVYKGIDGKYYKDEGGKKVVADISLAKLKISSVKLPTNEIYTFKKPVTKSEEVLKSYTVQSILKEKKEGDVLTIDKSSMLFGADKNISELLTDMKTLVTAYYSSKIYEFGLPENVNFRVLDTPANLQQKGVAEVLALLGERIKSVDVNQENSLFEINISQFKSLKSKFTSASDETKAIANFGMFKDSLALKENVLLKDSIANFKAALENSSDLNTLKAANSIDITDEQGVLDLSLVQYSLLKDKFSDTNDSLQVLDVTGAVAASKAKDIFSLSANASNLTISDFSNDDKINFKNLGINEKVEAQNLGLAANAGKEIKNGNIYSVKMDENIAGKDYGGKDFAELIAESGKAFKNTTSNQEDTKAVVAVQGKDITQLYKIVADGNGTLESSEISLIGVITAEKDGASIGAELNEQNILID
;
A
#
# COMPACT_ATOMS: atom_id res chain seq x y z
N MET A 1 49.01 -9.80 47.31
CA MET A 1 48.04 -10.71 47.97
C MET A 1 47.90 -11.94 47.09
N ALA A 2 47.64 -13.11 47.68
CA ALA A 2 47.33 -14.31 46.89
C ALA A 2 46.00 -14.11 46.13
N LEU A 3 45.90 -14.64 44.91
CA LEU A 3 44.67 -14.59 44.13
C LEU A 3 43.60 -15.49 44.76
N THR A 4 42.35 -15.11 44.56
CA THR A 4 41.15 -15.75 45.09
C THR A 4 40.33 -16.39 43.99
N SER A 5 39.34 -17.23 44.35
CA SER A 5 38.36 -17.76 43.39
C SER A 5 37.61 -16.65 42.64
N LYS A 6 37.39 -15.50 43.29
CA LYS A 6 36.76 -14.32 42.68
C LYS A 6 37.60 -13.78 41.52
N ASP A 7 38.92 -13.68 41.70
CA ASP A 7 39.83 -13.20 40.64
C ASP A 7 39.84 -14.13 39.42
N ILE A 8 39.77 -15.45 39.64
CA ILE A 8 39.68 -16.43 38.55
C ILE A 8 38.35 -16.31 37.81
N ASN A 9 37.24 -16.14 38.53
CA ASN A 9 35.93 -15.93 37.92
C ASN A 9 35.88 -14.64 37.08
N ALA A 10 36.49 -13.56 37.58
CA ALA A 10 36.61 -12.31 36.85
C ALA A 10 37.31 -12.53 35.49
N LEU A 11 38.39 -13.32 35.44
CA LEU A 11 39.06 -13.66 34.18
C LEU A 11 38.18 -14.49 33.24
N TYR A 12 37.44 -15.48 33.74
CA TYR A 12 36.54 -16.29 32.92
C TYR A 12 35.42 -15.46 32.26
N ILE A 13 34.83 -14.53 33.01
CA ILE A 13 33.85 -13.59 32.48
C ILE A 13 34.50 -12.71 31.42
N THR A 14 35.62 -12.07 31.78
CA THR A 14 36.27 -11.05 30.95
C THR A 14 36.76 -11.60 29.62
N LEU A 15 37.43 -12.76 29.64
CA LEU A 15 38.03 -13.34 28.44
C LEU A 15 37.02 -14.15 27.61
N PHE A 16 36.12 -14.89 28.25
CA PHE A 16 35.34 -15.95 27.59
C PHE A 16 33.82 -15.80 27.70
N ASN A 17 33.33 -14.76 28.38
CA ASN A 17 31.90 -14.51 28.64
C ASN A 17 31.15 -15.75 29.15
N ARG A 18 31.77 -16.46 30.10
CA ARG A 18 31.16 -17.63 30.75
C ARG A 18 31.56 -17.69 32.20
N ILE A 19 30.76 -18.39 33.00
CA ILE A 19 31.19 -18.80 34.32
C ILE A 19 32.16 -19.99 34.23
N ALA A 20 33.00 -20.15 35.24
CA ALA A 20 33.85 -21.33 35.37
C ALA A 20 33.04 -22.51 35.90
N GLU A 21 33.32 -23.70 35.39
CA GLU A 21 33.04 -24.93 36.11
C GLU A 21 33.97 -25.04 37.34
N GLY A 22 33.49 -25.66 38.42
CA GLY A 22 34.24 -25.76 39.69
C GLY A 22 35.64 -26.33 39.53
N ASP A 23 35.79 -27.44 38.80
CA ASP A 23 37.11 -28.08 38.54
C ASP A 23 38.07 -27.13 37.79
N GLY A 24 37.56 -26.38 36.81
CA GLY A 24 38.33 -25.42 36.03
C GLY A 24 38.76 -24.20 36.85
N GLN A 25 37.87 -23.67 37.70
CA GLN A 25 38.21 -22.58 38.62
C GLN A 25 39.34 -23.01 39.57
N GLN A 26 39.20 -24.20 40.19
CA GLN A 26 40.20 -24.72 41.13
C GLN A 26 41.53 -25.01 40.44
N TYR A 27 41.52 -25.48 39.20
CA TYR A 27 42.75 -25.63 38.40
C TYR A 27 43.52 -24.31 38.30
N TRP A 28 42.88 -23.24 37.82
CA TRP A 28 43.56 -21.95 37.63
C TRP A 28 43.95 -21.27 38.94
N LEU A 29 43.13 -21.41 40.00
CA LEU A 29 43.49 -20.94 41.35
C LEU A 29 44.75 -21.63 41.88
N ASN A 30 44.88 -22.94 41.64
CA ASN A 30 46.07 -23.70 42.02
C ASN A 30 47.30 -23.29 41.20
N VAL A 31 47.14 -23.02 39.89
CA VAL A 31 48.22 -22.48 39.05
C VAL A 31 48.70 -21.13 39.60
N ALA A 32 47.76 -20.24 39.94
CA ALA A 32 48.06 -18.94 40.52
C ALA A 32 48.85 -19.04 41.83
N ASN A 33 48.34 -19.82 42.79
CA ASN A 33 48.87 -19.85 44.14
C ASN A 33 50.19 -20.62 44.27
N LYS A 34 50.41 -21.66 43.46
CA LYS A 34 51.69 -22.42 43.47
C LYS A 34 52.87 -21.57 42.98
N SER A 35 52.62 -20.64 42.07
CA SER A 35 53.65 -19.85 41.42
C SER A 35 53.62 -18.37 41.85
N ASN A 36 52.81 -18.03 42.86
CA ASN A 36 52.59 -16.66 43.36
C ASN A 36 52.36 -15.65 42.22
N LEU A 37 51.53 -16.05 41.24
CA LEU A 37 51.26 -15.27 40.04
C LEU A 37 50.32 -14.11 40.33
N GLU A 38 50.49 -13.03 39.58
CA GLU A 38 49.54 -11.93 39.54
C GLU A 38 48.42 -12.24 38.53
N ILE A 39 47.31 -11.49 38.60
CA ILE A 39 46.14 -11.73 37.75
C ILE A 39 46.48 -11.64 36.25
N LYS A 40 47.39 -10.73 35.86
CA LYS A 40 47.89 -10.62 34.49
C LYS A 40 48.65 -11.86 34.03
N ASP A 41 49.39 -12.53 34.91
CA ASP A 41 50.18 -13.70 34.54
C ASP A 41 49.26 -14.91 34.30
N VAL A 42 48.19 -15.02 35.10
CA VAL A 42 47.14 -16.02 34.89
C VAL A 42 46.37 -15.74 33.60
N ALA A 43 46.02 -14.47 33.32
CA ALA A 43 45.36 -14.07 32.08
C ALA A 43 46.22 -14.42 30.85
N ALA A 44 47.53 -14.15 30.90
CA ALA A 44 48.48 -14.54 29.86
C ALA A 44 48.49 -16.07 29.65
N ALA A 45 48.53 -16.85 30.74
CA ALA A 45 48.51 -18.30 30.66
C ALA A 45 47.19 -18.84 30.07
N MET A 46 46.05 -18.26 30.42
CA MET A 46 44.74 -18.62 29.85
C MET A 46 44.67 -18.32 28.36
N LEU A 47 45.13 -17.14 27.93
CA LEU A 47 45.17 -16.73 26.51
C LEU A 47 46.12 -17.60 25.68
N ALA A 48 47.17 -18.16 26.28
CA ALA A 48 48.14 -18.99 25.59
C ALA A 48 47.63 -20.41 25.25
N THR A 49 46.53 -20.87 25.86
CA THR A 49 46.00 -22.22 25.62
C THR A 49 45.49 -22.39 24.18
N GLY A 50 45.57 -23.61 23.65
CA GLY A 50 45.06 -23.93 22.30
C GLY A 50 43.59 -23.53 22.09
N PRO A 51 42.67 -23.92 22.99
CA PRO A 51 41.26 -23.52 22.88
C PRO A 51 41.03 -22.01 22.93
N SER A 52 41.81 -21.26 23.71
CA SER A 52 41.72 -19.79 23.73
C SER A 52 42.15 -19.19 22.39
N LYS A 53 43.23 -19.68 21.78
CA LYS A 53 43.68 -19.21 20.47
C LYS A 53 42.62 -19.43 19.39
N GLU A 54 41.92 -20.55 19.43
CA GLU A 54 40.78 -20.82 18.54
C GLU A 54 39.60 -19.87 18.82
N TYR A 55 39.24 -19.69 20.09
CA TYR A 55 38.14 -18.80 20.49
C TYR A 55 38.35 -17.32 20.11
N PHE A 56 39.61 -16.87 20.16
CA PHE A 56 40.01 -15.51 19.77
C PHE A 56 40.36 -15.37 18.28
N SER A 57 40.16 -16.41 17.47
CA SER A 57 40.32 -16.28 16.02
C SER A 57 39.30 -15.28 15.44
N GLY A 58 39.76 -14.42 14.55
CA GLY A 58 39.00 -13.27 14.02
C GLY A 58 38.93 -12.08 14.98
N LYS A 59 39.63 -12.10 16.12
CA LYS A 59 39.70 -11.02 17.14
C LYS A 59 41.14 -10.62 17.43
N GLU A 60 41.99 -10.68 16.41
CA GLU A 60 43.44 -10.50 16.54
C GLU A 60 43.87 -9.03 16.56
N SER A 61 43.05 -8.09 16.10
CA SER A 61 43.39 -6.66 16.19
C SER A 61 43.26 -6.15 17.64
N ASN A 62 43.90 -5.03 17.96
CA ASN A 62 43.79 -4.42 19.28
C ASN A 62 42.36 -3.94 19.55
N GLU A 63 41.70 -3.36 18.54
CA GLU A 63 40.31 -2.92 18.62
C GLU A 63 39.36 -4.09 18.81
N ASP A 64 39.48 -5.15 18.01
CA ASP A 64 38.57 -6.30 18.10
C ASP A 64 38.72 -7.01 19.44
N PHE A 65 39.96 -7.12 19.94
CA PHE A 65 40.21 -7.66 21.27
C PHE A 65 39.54 -6.81 22.36
N ILE A 66 39.77 -5.49 22.37
CA ILE A 66 39.15 -4.61 23.37
C ILE A 66 37.63 -4.59 23.26
N ASN A 67 37.09 -4.58 22.03
CA ASN A 67 35.66 -4.62 21.79
C ASN A 67 35.02 -5.90 22.33
N HIS A 68 35.70 -7.04 22.18
CA HIS A 68 35.29 -8.31 22.77
C HIS A 68 35.30 -8.27 24.31
N ILE A 69 36.37 -7.75 24.91
CA ILE A 69 36.46 -7.60 26.38
C ILE A 69 35.34 -6.70 26.92
N TYR A 70 35.06 -5.58 26.25
CA TYR A 70 33.98 -4.66 26.57
C TYR A 70 32.60 -5.32 26.47
N THR A 71 32.38 -6.12 25.43
CA THR A 71 31.12 -6.84 25.22
C THR A 71 30.86 -7.83 26.35
N ASN A 72 31.91 -8.53 26.79
CA ASN A 72 31.79 -9.53 27.84
C ASN A 72 31.46 -8.92 29.20
N LEU A 73 32.18 -7.86 29.58
CA LEU A 73 32.04 -7.23 30.88
C LEU A 73 30.78 -6.38 30.98
N PHE A 74 30.59 -5.47 30.02
CA PHE A 74 29.63 -4.38 30.12
C PHE A 74 28.45 -4.52 29.18
N SER A 75 28.44 -5.52 28.29
CA SER A 75 27.47 -5.64 27.19
C SER A 75 27.43 -4.36 26.33
N LYS A 76 28.60 -3.71 26.22
CA LYS A 76 28.89 -2.53 25.40
C LYS A 76 29.92 -2.89 24.33
N ASP A 77 29.87 -2.17 23.22
CA ASP A 77 30.84 -2.24 22.14
C ASP A 77 31.21 -0.81 21.71
N LYS A 78 32.06 -0.67 20.69
CA LYS A 78 32.49 0.63 20.15
C LYS A 78 31.34 1.54 19.72
N SER A 79 30.16 1.01 19.36
CA SER A 79 28.99 1.83 19.01
C SER A 79 28.33 2.46 20.24
N LYS A 80 28.42 1.80 21.41
CA LYS A 80 27.83 2.25 22.67
C LYS A 80 28.80 3.02 23.55
N ASP A 81 30.10 2.75 23.45
CA ASP A 81 31.16 3.45 24.18
C ASP A 81 32.42 3.61 23.31
N PRO A 82 32.39 4.50 22.29
CA PRO A 82 33.51 4.68 21.38
C PRO A 82 34.76 5.22 22.07
N GLU A 83 34.59 6.08 23.09
CA GLU A 83 35.67 6.73 23.81
C GLU A 83 36.39 5.75 24.75
N GLY A 84 35.64 4.93 25.49
CA GLY A 84 36.18 3.89 26.35
C GLY A 84 36.93 2.83 25.55
N VAL A 85 36.33 2.30 24.48
CA VAL A 85 37.01 1.33 23.60
C VAL A 85 38.28 1.92 22.99
N ALA A 86 38.25 3.19 22.54
CA ALA A 86 39.44 3.86 21.99
C ALA A 86 40.54 4.06 23.06
N PHE A 87 40.17 4.41 24.30
CA PHE A 87 41.11 4.59 25.39
C PHE A 87 41.91 3.30 25.67
N TRP A 88 41.24 2.17 25.81
CA TRP A 88 41.91 0.89 26.09
C TRP A 88 42.65 0.33 24.88
N ALA A 89 42.13 0.51 23.66
CA ALA A 89 42.85 0.14 22.44
C ALA A 89 44.15 0.95 22.31
N LYS A 90 44.12 2.26 22.65
CA LYS A 90 45.32 3.11 22.70
C LYS A 90 46.36 2.61 23.69
N SER A 91 45.95 2.06 24.83
CA SER A 91 46.88 1.43 25.77
C SER A 91 47.66 0.28 25.13
N LEU A 92 47.00 -0.57 24.33
CA LEU A 92 47.67 -1.64 23.58
C LEU A 92 48.61 -1.08 22.50
N TYR A 93 48.19 -0.05 21.77
CA TYR A 93 49.05 0.62 20.80
C TYR A 93 50.29 1.27 21.39
N ASN A 94 50.20 1.72 22.64
CA ASN A 94 51.33 2.28 23.39
C ASN A 94 52.27 1.21 23.97
N GLY A 95 52.06 -0.07 23.66
CA GLY A 95 52.97 -1.16 23.99
C GLY A 95 52.62 -1.94 25.26
N ASN A 96 51.49 -1.65 25.92
CA ASN A 96 51.00 -2.52 26.99
C ASN A 96 50.49 -3.83 26.41
N SER A 97 50.73 -4.94 27.12
CA SER A 97 50.23 -6.25 26.71
C SER A 97 48.75 -6.43 27.03
N ARG A 98 48.11 -7.41 26.38
CA ARG A 98 46.67 -7.70 26.53
C ARG A 98 46.31 -8.04 27.97
N GLU A 99 47.12 -8.87 28.61
CA GLU A 99 46.93 -9.27 30.00
C GLU A 99 47.07 -8.11 30.99
N VAL A 100 47.95 -7.15 30.72
CA VAL A 100 48.08 -5.92 31.53
C VAL A 100 46.82 -5.09 31.38
N VAL A 101 46.36 -4.86 30.14
CA VAL A 101 45.12 -4.11 29.89
C VAL A 101 43.90 -4.78 30.52
N VAL A 102 43.77 -6.10 30.40
CA VAL A 102 42.69 -6.87 31.05
C VAL A 102 42.74 -6.69 32.57
N SER A 103 43.92 -6.75 33.19
CA SER A 103 44.05 -6.58 34.64
C SER A 103 43.67 -5.18 35.13
N GLU A 104 44.02 -4.13 34.37
CA GLU A 104 43.66 -2.75 34.72
C GLU A 104 42.17 -2.46 34.47
N LEU A 105 41.61 -3.01 33.39
CA LEU A 105 40.19 -2.87 33.08
C LEU A 105 39.32 -3.59 34.14
N LEU A 106 39.74 -4.76 34.61
CA LEU A 106 39.09 -5.45 35.73
C LEU A 106 39.07 -4.61 37.02
N LYS A 107 40.19 -3.97 37.37
CA LYS A 107 40.24 -3.05 38.53
C LYS A 107 39.27 -1.89 38.36
N ALA A 108 39.20 -1.32 37.15
CA ALA A 108 38.25 -0.25 36.85
C ALA A 108 36.79 -0.73 36.95
N ALA A 109 36.48 -1.90 36.39
CA ALA A 109 35.14 -2.49 36.43
C ALA A 109 34.68 -2.75 37.88
N GLU A 110 35.57 -3.24 38.74
CA GLU A 110 35.21 -3.66 40.10
C GLU A 110 35.23 -2.51 41.13
N HIS A 111 36.13 -1.54 40.97
CA HIS A 111 36.37 -0.50 41.98
C HIS A 111 36.18 0.93 41.47
N GLY A 112 35.78 1.11 40.21
CA GLY A 112 35.49 2.42 39.64
C GLY A 112 34.40 3.13 40.42
N ASN A 113 34.57 4.43 40.64
CA ASN A 113 33.55 5.30 41.22
C ASN A 113 32.96 6.15 40.08
N TYR A 114 31.75 5.79 39.64
CA TYR A 114 31.09 6.40 38.49
C TYR A 114 29.88 7.20 38.94
N SER A 115 29.72 8.41 38.38
CA SER A 115 28.52 9.24 38.57
C SER A 115 27.54 9.12 37.40
N ASP A 116 28.01 8.66 36.24
CA ASP A 116 27.18 8.44 35.07
C ASP A 116 26.28 7.20 35.23
N THR A 117 25.00 7.34 34.89
CA THR A 117 24.00 6.28 35.11
C THR A 117 24.28 5.04 34.27
N ASP A 118 24.75 5.20 33.03
CA ASP A 118 25.07 4.07 32.15
C ASP A 118 26.38 3.38 32.54
N ALA A 119 27.33 4.11 33.12
CA ALA A 119 28.54 3.55 33.72
C ALA A 119 28.21 2.77 35.01
N VAL A 120 27.35 3.31 35.88
CA VAL A 120 26.86 2.61 37.09
C VAL A 120 26.12 1.33 36.71
N ARG A 121 25.22 1.38 35.72
CA ARG A 121 24.52 0.18 35.22
C ARG A 121 25.48 -0.88 34.69
N ALA A 122 26.49 -0.47 33.92
CA ALA A 122 27.49 -1.39 33.38
C ALA A 122 28.35 -2.04 34.47
N GLN A 123 28.74 -1.27 35.48
CA GLN A 123 29.44 -1.78 36.65
C GLN A 123 28.56 -2.77 37.43
N ASN A 124 27.30 -2.43 37.70
CA ASN A 124 26.36 -3.31 38.39
C ASN A 124 26.12 -4.63 37.63
N LEU A 125 26.01 -4.57 36.29
CA LEU A 125 25.94 -5.78 35.46
C LEU A 125 27.16 -6.67 35.66
N TYR A 126 28.37 -6.11 35.61
CA TYR A 126 29.59 -6.88 35.84
C TYR A 126 29.63 -7.48 37.26
N LEU A 127 29.34 -6.69 38.29
CA LEU A 127 29.33 -7.15 39.68
C LEU A 127 28.31 -8.27 39.89
N ASN A 128 27.15 -8.20 39.25
CA ASN A 128 26.15 -9.26 39.32
C ASN A 128 26.61 -10.52 38.58
N LYS A 129 27.21 -10.40 37.39
CA LYS A 129 27.83 -11.54 36.68
C LYS A 129 28.93 -12.21 37.51
N LEU A 130 29.75 -11.41 38.22
CA LEU A 130 30.81 -11.92 39.09
C LEU A 130 30.24 -12.75 40.24
N LYS A 131 29.20 -12.24 40.89
CA LYS A 131 28.47 -12.94 41.94
C LYS A 131 27.84 -14.25 41.45
N VAL A 132 27.26 -14.23 40.24
CA VAL A 132 26.70 -15.41 39.56
C VAL A 132 27.79 -16.43 39.24
N ALA A 133 28.97 -16.01 38.82
CA ALA A 133 30.11 -16.91 38.59
C ALA A 133 30.61 -17.56 39.89
N GLU A 134 30.58 -16.85 41.02
CA GLU A 134 30.97 -17.40 42.32
C GLU A 134 30.02 -18.51 42.80
N VAL A 135 28.71 -18.31 42.69
CA VAL A 135 27.73 -19.35 43.03
C VAL A 135 27.68 -20.46 41.99
N GLY A 136 27.79 -20.12 40.71
CA GLY A 136 27.74 -21.05 39.59
C GLY A 136 28.87 -22.08 39.63
N ALA A 137 30.10 -21.65 39.94
CA ALA A 137 31.25 -22.55 40.09
C ALA A 137 31.09 -23.53 41.27
N LYS A 138 30.38 -23.14 42.33
CA LYS A 138 30.06 -24.02 43.48
C LYS A 138 28.93 -25.00 43.15
N ILE A 139 27.97 -24.59 42.32
CA ILE A 139 26.81 -25.39 41.96
C ILE A 139 27.13 -26.40 40.86
N MET A 140 27.90 -25.99 39.84
CA MET A 140 28.23 -26.77 38.65
C MET A 140 29.72 -27.10 38.63
N GLN A 141 30.05 -28.24 39.23
CA GLN A 141 31.45 -28.65 39.42
C GLN A 141 32.15 -29.10 38.14
N LYS A 142 31.40 -29.73 37.22
CA LYS A 142 31.98 -30.42 36.05
C LYS A 142 31.25 -30.09 34.76
N LEU A 143 31.98 -30.19 33.66
CA LEU A 143 31.40 -30.22 32.32
C LEU A 143 30.61 -31.54 32.10
N PRO A 144 29.60 -31.54 31.22
CA PRO A 144 28.89 -32.75 30.86
C PRO A 144 29.80 -33.72 30.07
N GLU A 145 29.57 -35.02 30.24
CA GLU A 145 30.45 -36.07 29.68
C GLU A 145 30.40 -36.13 28.14
N LYS A 146 29.22 -35.87 27.56
CA LYS A 146 28.92 -36.01 26.12
C LYS A 146 28.74 -34.65 25.45
N GLY A 147 28.88 -34.63 24.13
CA GLY A 147 28.69 -33.44 23.28
C GLY A 147 30.00 -32.84 22.75
N THR A 148 29.88 -31.92 21.80
CA THR A 148 31.00 -31.09 21.32
C THR A 148 31.46 -30.13 22.42
N GLN A 149 32.66 -29.55 22.27
CA GLN A 149 33.18 -28.58 23.25
C GLN A 149 32.23 -27.40 23.45
N GLU A 150 31.64 -26.89 22.38
CA GLU A 150 30.64 -25.82 22.42
C GLU A 150 29.39 -26.24 23.23
N GLN A 151 28.84 -27.44 22.95
CA GLN A 151 27.70 -27.96 23.69
C GLN A 151 27.99 -28.14 25.17
N LYS A 152 29.21 -28.58 25.52
CA LYS A 152 29.64 -28.77 26.90
C LYS A 152 29.75 -27.45 27.67
N LEU A 153 30.10 -26.36 26.98
CA LEU A 153 30.28 -25.03 27.57
C LEU A 153 29.01 -24.15 27.52
N ALA A 154 28.01 -24.54 26.73
CA ALA A 154 26.82 -23.73 26.47
C ALA A 154 26.09 -23.27 27.73
N ALA A 155 25.94 -24.15 28.73
CA ALA A 155 25.30 -23.78 30.00
C ALA A 155 26.00 -22.58 30.66
N PHE A 156 27.32 -22.65 30.72
CA PHE A 156 28.16 -21.73 31.46
C PHE A 156 28.23 -20.34 30.81
N SER A 157 28.10 -20.26 29.49
CA SER A 157 28.01 -18.97 28.77
C SER A 157 26.58 -18.42 28.74
N ASN A 158 25.57 -19.27 28.57
CA ASN A 158 24.17 -18.83 28.49
C ASN A 158 23.66 -18.27 29.82
N ILE A 159 24.12 -18.79 30.96
CA ILE A 159 23.77 -18.22 32.28
C ILE A 159 24.08 -16.72 32.31
N LEU A 160 25.27 -16.30 31.87
CA LEU A 160 25.65 -14.88 31.91
C LEU A 160 24.87 -13.99 30.95
N LYS A 161 24.21 -14.56 29.93
CA LYS A 161 23.35 -13.81 29.00
C LYS A 161 21.98 -13.48 29.61
N GLU A 162 21.55 -14.25 30.61
CA GLU A 162 20.28 -14.05 31.32
C GLU A 162 20.43 -13.07 32.49
N ILE A 163 21.67 -12.70 32.84
CA ILE A 163 21.95 -11.79 33.96
C ILE A 163 21.88 -10.34 33.52
N THR A 164 21.16 -9.56 34.32
CA THR A 164 21.01 -8.10 34.24
C THR A 164 21.77 -7.44 35.40
N ASP A 165 21.84 -6.11 35.37
CA ASP A 165 22.39 -5.27 36.45
C ASP A 165 21.60 -5.32 37.76
N THR A 166 20.41 -5.93 37.73
CA THR A 166 19.46 -5.98 38.86
C THR A 166 18.96 -7.39 39.19
N SER A 167 19.53 -8.45 38.57
CA SER A 167 19.02 -9.81 38.78
C SER A 167 19.04 -10.22 40.24
N THR A 168 17.90 -10.74 40.68
CA THR A 168 17.61 -11.21 42.02
C THR A 168 18.13 -12.63 42.24
N ALA A 169 18.19 -13.05 43.50
CA ALA A 169 18.57 -14.41 43.88
C ALA A 169 17.68 -15.49 43.20
N ALA A 170 16.38 -15.22 43.06
CA ALA A 170 15.42 -16.13 42.42
C ALA A 170 15.67 -16.26 40.91
N GLU A 171 15.93 -15.14 40.22
CA GLU A 171 16.27 -15.13 38.80
C GLU A 171 17.61 -15.86 38.55
N VAL A 172 18.61 -15.63 39.39
CA VAL A 172 19.90 -16.33 39.32
C VAL A 172 19.74 -17.83 39.55
N ALA A 173 18.99 -18.24 40.59
CA ALA A 173 18.72 -19.64 40.85
C ALA A 173 18.00 -20.30 39.66
N THR A 174 17.05 -19.58 39.07
CA THR A 174 16.32 -20.01 37.88
C THR A 174 17.26 -20.18 36.70
N ALA A 175 18.07 -19.17 36.36
CA ALA A 175 19.01 -19.21 35.23
C ALA A 175 19.99 -20.38 35.34
N ILE A 176 20.62 -20.55 36.51
CA ILE A 176 21.58 -21.64 36.75
C ILE A 176 20.89 -23.00 36.64
N LYS A 177 19.74 -23.19 37.31
CA LYS A 177 19.05 -24.49 37.29
C LYS A 177 18.56 -24.83 35.88
N THR A 178 18.05 -23.83 35.16
CA THR A 178 17.58 -23.93 33.78
C THR A 178 18.68 -24.39 32.85
N GLN A 179 19.78 -23.64 32.81
CA GLN A 179 20.86 -23.91 31.89
C GLN A 179 21.59 -25.21 32.25
N ALA A 180 21.67 -25.57 33.53
CA ALA A 180 22.20 -26.87 33.93
C ALA A 180 21.36 -28.03 33.38
N LEU A 181 20.03 -27.97 33.55
CA LEU A 181 19.12 -29.01 33.06
C LEU A 181 19.15 -29.12 31.52
N VAL A 182 18.99 -27.99 30.82
CA VAL A 182 18.93 -27.91 29.36
C VAL A 182 20.18 -28.49 28.70
N ASN A 183 21.34 -28.31 29.33
CA ASN A 183 22.63 -28.74 28.80
C ASN A 183 23.18 -30.00 29.50
N ASN A 184 22.33 -30.69 30.28
CA ASN A 184 22.67 -31.93 30.98
C ASN A 184 23.92 -31.81 31.90
N VAL A 185 24.08 -30.65 32.54
CA VAL A 185 25.11 -30.38 33.54
C VAL A 185 24.60 -30.81 34.91
N LYS A 186 25.38 -31.62 35.61
CA LYS A 186 25.06 -32.03 36.98
C LYS A 186 25.24 -30.85 37.94
N THR A 187 24.23 -30.59 38.76
CA THR A 187 24.30 -29.63 39.88
C THR A 187 24.51 -30.36 41.20
N VAL A 188 24.92 -29.64 42.23
CA VAL A 188 24.73 -30.08 43.63
C VAL A 188 23.25 -30.35 43.93
N GLU A 189 23.00 -31.04 45.05
CA GLU A 189 21.65 -31.28 45.56
C GLU A 189 20.89 -29.97 45.82
N ASN A 190 19.56 -29.97 45.66
CA ASN A 190 18.75 -28.75 45.70
C ASN A 190 18.89 -27.97 47.02
N GLN A 191 19.06 -28.66 48.16
CA GLN A 191 19.26 -28.02 49.46
C GLN A 191 20.57 -27.22 49.50
N GLU A 192 21.68 -27.81 49.01
CA GLU A 192 22.98 -27.13 48.96
C GLU A 192 22.98 -26.03 47.88
N PHE A 193 22.29 -26.26 46.75
CA PHE A 193 22.07 -25.23 45.73
C PHE A 193 21.43 -23.99 46.35
N ALA A 194 20.29 -24.17 47.04
CA ALA A 194 19.55 -23.07 47.63
C ALA A 194 20.37 -22.31 48.68
N LYS A 195 21.12 -23.05 49.51
CA LYS A 195 22.04 -22.47 50.49
C LYS A 195 23.15 -21.64 49.85
N ILE A 196 23.76 -22.13 48.76
CA ILE A 196 24.80 -21.39 48.04
C ILE A 196 24.27 -20.05 47.50
N ILE A 197 23.07 -20.05 46.93
CA ILE A 197 22.44 -18.82 46.41
C ILE A 197 22.09 -17.87 47.55
N ALA A 198 21.36 -18.34 48.57
CA ALA A 198 20.96 -17.49 49.69
C ALA A 198 22.17 -16.87 50.42
N GLY A 199 23.27 -17.61 50.55
CA GLY A 199 24.50 -17.09 51.16
C GLY A 199 25.22 -16.02 50.35
N ALA A 200 24.95 -15.91 49.04
CA ALA A 200 25.52 -14.85 48.21
C ALA A 200 24.63 -13.59 48.20
N PHE A 201 23.31 -13.73 48.20
CA PHE A 201 22.38 -12.61 48.02
C PHE A 201 21.76 -12.14 49.33
N GLU A 202 22.14 -10.94 49.78
CA GLU A 202 21.57 -10.31 50.98
C GLU A 202 20.03 -10.23 50.91
N GLY A 203 19.37 -10.50 52.04
CA GLY A 203 17.92 -10.45 52.15
C GLY A 203 17.16 -11.67 51.60
N THR A 204 17.85 -12.69 51.07
CA THR A 204 17.23 -13.93 50.59
C THR A 204 17.49 -15.11 51.53
N THR A 205 16.45 -15.89 51.84
CA THR A 205 16.54 -17.11 52.66
C THR A 205 16.68 -18.36 51.82
N GLN A 206 17.22 -19.43 52.42
CA GLN A 206 17.32 -20.74 51.77
C GLN A 206 15.94 -21.27 51.37
N GLU A 207 14.93 -21.18 52.25
CA GLU A 207 13.59 -21.70 51.95
C GLU A 207 12.93 -20.99 50.76
N GLN A 208 13.22 -19.70 50.55
CA GLN A 208 12.72 -18.97 49.38
C GLN A 208 13.28 -19.55 48.08
N ILE A 209 14.56 -19.89 48.04
CA ILE A 209 15.18 -20.49 46.85
C ILE A 209 14.75 -21.95 46.67
N GLU A 210 14.57 -22.72 47.74
CA GLU A 210 14.02 -24.07 47.64
C GLU A 210 12.65 -24.09 46.98
N ARG A 211 11.76 -23.14 47.34
CA ARG A 211 10.46 -22.99 46.67
C ARG A 211 10.61 -22.68 45.19
N VAL A 212 11.52 -21.78 44.82
CA VAL A 212 11.84 -21.52 43.40
C VAL A 212 12.23 -22.81 42.71
N LEU A 213 13.19 -23.58 43.25
CA LEU A 213 13.63 -24.84 42.65
C LEU A 213 12.52 -25.90 42.57
N GLU A 214 11.64 -25.98 43.57
CA GLU A 214 10.47 -26.87 43.57
C GLU A 214 9.44 -26.49 42.51
N ASP A 215 9.13 -25.21 42.39
CA ASP A 215 8.16 -24.68 41.42
C ASP A 215 8.65 -24.90 39.98
N LEU A 216 9.97 -24.74 39.76
CA LEU A 216 10.62 -25.13 38.51
C LEU A 216 10.45 -26.63 38.22
N GLY A 217 10.49 -27.49 39.24
CA GLY A 217 10.23 -28.93 39.09
C GLY A 217 8.76 -29.31 38.84
N LYS A 218 7.80 -28.52 39.35
CA LYS A 218 6.35 -28.81 39.30
C LYS A 218 5.63 -28.23 38.08
N ASN A 219 6.09 -27.09 37.55
CA ASN A 219 5.37 -26.32 36.53
C ASN A 219 5.63 -26.75 35.08
N GLY A 220 6.38 -27.82 34.81
CA GLY A 220 6.56 -28.35 33.44
C GLY A 220 7.31 -27.45 32.44
N ASN A 221 7.64 -26.22 32.83
CA ASN A 221 8.26 -25.19 31.99
C ASN A 221 9.69 -25.54 31.50
N PHE A 222 10.27 -26.63 31.99
CA PHE A 222 11.58 -27.17 31.60
C PHE A 222 11.52 -28.31 30.59
N MET A 223 10.37 -28.93 30.43
CA MET A 223 10.31 -30.19 29.70
C MET A 223 10.34 -30.00 28.20
N TYR A 224 9.96 -28.82 27.69
CA TYR A 224 9.68 -28.58 26.29
C TYR A 224 10.29 -27.26 25.82
N ARG A 225 11.21 -27.32 24.85
CA ARG A 225 11.77 -26.14 24.18
C ARG A 225 10.92 -25.83 22.96
N GLU A 226 10.37 -24.63 22.84
CA GLU A 226 9.77 -24.20 21.58
C GLU A 226 10.84 -24.21 20.48
N ILE A 227 10.59 -24.96 19.41
CA ILE A 227 11.48 -25.03 18.25
C ILE A 227 10.92 -24.27 17.05
N THR A 228 9.73 -23.73 17.18
CA THR A 228 9.10 -22.85 16.19
C THR A 228 9.50 -21.41 16.50
N ASP A 229 9.90 -20.64 15.48
CA ASP A 229 10.14 -19.20 15.63
C ASP A 229 8.83 -18.40 15.54
N ASN A 230 8.90 -17.08 15.81
CA ASN A 230 7.74 -16.19 15.73
C ASN A 230 7.06 -16.17 14.35
N ASP A 231 7.80 -16.52 13.30
CA ASP A 231 7.27 -16.58 11.94
C ASP A 231 6.66 -17.95 11.63
N GLY A 232 6.72 -18.93 12.54
CA GLY A 232 6.17 -20.27 12.38
C GLY A 232 7.12 -21.30 11.78
N PHE A 233 8.43 -21.03 11.70
CA PHE A 233 9.43 -21.98 11.16
C PHE A 233 10.04 -22.84 12.26
N MET A 234 10.01 -24.16 12.07
CA MET A 234 10.61 -25.12 12.98
C MET A 234 12.12 -25.30 12.73
N LYS A 235 12.94 -25.19 13.78
CA LYS A 235 14.38 -25.50 13.76
C LYS A 235 14.63 -27.01 13.94
N LEU A 236 14.57 -27.75 12.83
CA LEU A 236 14.74 -29.21 12.82
C LEU A 236 16.12 -29.67 12.31
N VAL A 237 16.92 -28.77 11.71
CA VAL A 237 18.22 -29.09 11.11
C VAL A 237 19.32 -28.94 12.16
N SER A 238 20.13 -29.98 12.39
CA SER A 238 21.13 -29.96 13.45
C SER A 238 22.37 -29.16 13.05
N GLY A 239 22.81 -28.23 13.91
CA GLY A 239 24.02 -27.41 13.68
C GLY A 239 23.84 -26.35 12.59
N SER A 240 22.61 -25.95 12.29
CA SER A 240 22.27 -24.92 11.31
C SER A 240 21.04 -24.14 11.77
N ASP A 241 20.95 -22.87 11.40
CA ASP A 241 19.77 -22.03 11.66
C ASP A 241 18.68 -22.15 10.59
N VAL A 242 18.78 -23.13 9.69
CA VAL A 242 17.73 -23.41 8.69
C VAL A 242 16.41 -23.79 9.38
N GLY A 243 15.37 -23.00 9.10
CA GLY A 243 14.00 -23.23 9.56
C GLY A 243 13.13 -23.88 8.49
N VAL A 244 12.16 -24.70 8.89
CA VAL A 244 11.21 -25.34 7.96
C VAL A 244 9.76 -25.13 8.39
N LYS A 245 8.90 -24.82 7.43
CA LYS A 245 7.43 -24.89 7.57
C LYS A 245 6.91 -26.11 6.84
N ALA A 246 5.90 -26.75 7.41
CA ALA A 246 5.29 -27.94 6.82
C ALA A 246 3.77 -27.79 6.71
N GLU A 247 3.21 -28.38 5.67
CA GLU A 247 1.77 -28.47 5.46
C GLU A 247 1.08 -29.19 6.64
N GLY A 248 -0.01 -28.61 7.15
CA GLY A 248 -0.75 -29.15 8.30
C GLY A 248 -0.08 -28.93 9.67
N VAL A 249 0.99 -28.12 9.73
CA VAL A 249 1.63 -27.70 10.98
C VAL A 249 1.53 -26.18 11.10
N ASP A 250 0.40 -25.72 11.65
CA ASP A 250 0.03 -24.31 11.85
C ASP A 250 0.06 -23.88 13.33
N TYR A 251 0.75 -24.65 14.17
CA TYR A 251 0.88 -24.46 15.61
C TYR A 251 2.35 -24.43 16.04
N ALA A 252 2.61 -23.80 17.19
CA ALA A 252 3.92 -23.86 17.85
C ALA A 252 4.29 -25.30 18.19
N VAL A 253 5.51 -25.70 17.86
CA VAL A 253 6.03 -27.04 18.12
C VAL A 253 7.08 -26.95 19.19
N TYR A 254 6.93 -27.78 20.22
CA TYR A 254 7.87 -27.87 21.32
C TYR A 254 8.58 -29.20 21.28
N LYS A 255 9.90 -29.20 21.44
CA LYS A 255 10.73 -30.40 21.54
C LYS A 255 10.97 -30.73 23.00
N GLY A 256 10.51 -31.91 23.40
CA GLY A 256 10.70 -32.43 24.74
C GLY A 256 12.13 -32.89 25.00
N ILE A 257 12.54 -32.91 26.27
CA ILE A 257 13.81 -33.53 26.70
C ILE A 257 13.86 -35.04 26.41
N ASP A 258 12.70 -35.68 26.19
CA ASP A 258 12.55 -37.07 25.76
C ASP A 258 12.78 -37.26 24.24
N GLY A 259 13.05 -36.17 23.52
CA GLY A 259 13.27 -36.17 22.07
C GLY A 259 11.99 -36.17 21.23
N LYS A 260 10.80 -36.16 21.84
CA LYS A 260 9.51 -36.09 21.13
C LYS A 260 9.09 -34.65 20.87
N TYR A 261 8.07 -34.48 20.03
CA TYR A 261 7.52 -33.17 19.67
C TYR A 261 6.08 -33.02 20.20
N TYR A 262 5.72 -31.79 20.57
CA TYR A 262 4.49 -31.48 21.29
C TYR A 262 3.82 -30.21 20.74
N LYS A 263 2.50 -30.09 20.89
CA LYS A 263 1.71 -28.92 20.47
C LYS A 263 1.45 -27.88 21.57
N ASP A 264 1.90 -28.17 22.78
CA ASP A 264 1.66 -27.33 23.95
C ASP A 264 2.88 -27.33 24.88
N GLU A 265 3.07 -26.20 25.57
CA GLU A 265 4.14 -25.95 26.55
C GLU A 265 4.10 -26.92 27.75
N GLY A 266 2.97 -27.62 27.96
CA GLY A 266 2.77 -28.56 29.05
C GLY A 266 3.04 -30.03 28.69
N GLY A 267 3.37 -30.33 27.43
CA GLY A 267 3.71 -31.69 27.01
C GLY A 267 2.56 -32.68 26.91
N LYS A 268 1.32 -32.21 26.95
CA LYS A 268 0.15 -33.11 27.05
C LYS A 268 -0.24 -33.69 25.69
N LYS A 269 0.11 -33.03 24.58
CA LYS A 269 -0.22 -33.48 23.22
C LYS A 269 1.03 -33.76 22.39
N VAL A 270 1.39 -35.05 22.30
CA VAL A 270 2.48 -35.55 21.44
C VAL A 270 2.11 -35.43 19.96
N VAL A 271 3.09 -35.10 19.11
CA VAL A 271 3.01 -35.12 17.65
C VAL A 271 3.85 -36.27 17.11
N ALA A 272 3.23 -37.24 16.43
CA ALA A 272 3.87 -38.48 16.02
C ALA A 272 4.78 -38.35 14.77
N ASP A 273 4.61 -37.32 13.94
CA ASP A 273 5.17 -37.28 12.58
C ASP A 273 6.08 -36.08 12.27
N ILE A 274 6.64 -35.43 13.29
CA ILE A 274 7.67 -34.39 13.10
C ILE A 274 9.03 -35.08 12.85
N SER A 275 9.24 -35.52 11.60
CA SER A 275 10.51 -36.04 11.10
C SER A 275 10.75 -35.50 9.69
N LEU A 276 11.92 -34.93 9.42
CA LEU A 276 12.26 -34.33 8.11
C LEU A 276 12.01 -35.29 6.94
N ALA A 277 12.23 -36.59 7.13
CA ALA A 277 12.01 -37.61 6.11
C ALA A 277 10.53 -37.82 5.74
N LYS A 278 9.60 -37.41 6.60
CA LYS A 278 8.15 -37.58 6.41
C LYS A 278 7.43 -36.26 6.14
N LEU A 279 8.03 -35.13 6.53
CA LEU A 279 7.40 -33.82 6.40
C LEU A 279 7.19 -33.42 4.94
N LYS A 280 6.04 -32.79 4.70
CA LYS A 280 5.72 -32.06 3.48
C LYS A 280 6.04 -30.59 3.72
N ILE A 281 7.28 -30.22 3.43
CA ILE A 281 7.85 -28.90 3.64
C ILE A 281 7.23 -27.93 2.62
N SER A 282 6.55 -26.91 3.13
CA SER A 282 5.96 -25.84 2.33
C SER A 282 6.94 -24.69 2.10
N SER A 283 7.79 -24.39 3.09
CA SER A 283 8.78 -23.31 3.01
C SER A 283 10.04 -23.62 3.81
N VAL A 284 11.16 -23.05 3.38
CA VAL A 284 12.47 -23.11 4.06
C VAL A 284 12.96 -21.70 4.31
N LYS A 285 13.36 -21.40 5.55
CA LYS A 285 14.00 -20.14 5.96
C LYS A 285 15.50 -20.39 6.11
N LEU A 286 16.32 -19.64 5.37
CA LEU A 286 17.77 -19.75 5.38
C LEU A 286 18.35 -19.06 6.63
N PRO A 287 19.61 -19.37 7.01
CA PRO A 287 20.29 -18.68 8.13
C PRO A 287 20.41 -17.16 7.92
N THR A 288 20.42 -16.72 6.67
CA THR A 288 20.44 -15.32 6.24
C THR A 288 19.05 -14.68 6.13
N ASN A 289 18.01 -15.37 6.63
CA ASN A 289 16.58 -14.97 6.68
C ASN A 289 15.80 -14.98 5.36
N GLU A 290 16.38 -15.38 4.23
CA GLU A 290 15.61 -15.57 3.00
C GLU A 290 14.66 -16.77 3.13
N ILE A 291 13.47 -16.66 2.55
CA ILE A 291 12.44 -17.68 2.63
C ILE A 291 12.15 -18.20 1.23
N TYR A 292 12.38 -19.49 1.02
CA TYR A 292 11.99 -20.18 -0.20
C TYR A 292 10.71 -20.99 0.04
N THR A 293 9.65 -20.63 -0.66
CA THR A 293 8.33 -21.25 -0.58
C THR A 293 8.06 -22.04 -1.84
N PHE A 294 7.69 -23.30 -1.66
CA PHE A 294 7.37 -24.20 -2.76
C PHE A 294 5.91 -24.02 -3.18
N LYS A 295 5.65 -24.02 -4.49
CA LYS A 295 4.27 -24.04 -5.02
C LYS A 295 3.48 -25.25 -4.51
N LYS A 296 4.19 -26.38 -4.38
CA LYS A 296 3.67 -27.65 -3.87
C LYS A 296 4.63 -28.17 -2.80
N PRO A 297 4.15 -28.53 -1.61
CA PRO A 297 5.00 -29.03 -0.55
C PRO A 297 5.86 -30.23 -0.97
N VAL A 298 7.11 -30.28 -0.51
CA VAL A 298 8.12 -31.29 -0.89
C VAL A 298 8.71 -31.99 0.32
N THR A 299 9.37 -33.12 0.11
CA THR A 299 10.19 -33.78 1.15
C THR A 299 11.66 -33.58 0.80
N LYS A 300 12.49 -33.19 1.78
CA LYS A 300 13.92 -32.90 1.60
C LYS A 300 14.72 -33.52 2.75
N SER A 301 15.92 -34.02 2.46
CA SER A 301 16.83 -34.54 3.49
C SER A 301 17.52 -33.41 4.26
N GLU A 302 18.07 -33.74 5.42
CA GLU A 302 18.80 -32.77 6.24
C GLU A 302 20.04 -32.22 5.50
N GLU A 303 20.76 -33.07 4.77
CA GLU A 303 21.95 -32.66 3.99
C GLU A 303 21.59 -31.67 2.89
N VAL A 304 20.48 -31.89 2.19
CA VAL A 304 20.00 -30.99 1.15
C VAL A 304 19.64 -29.63 1.77
N LEU A 305 18.88 -29.64 2.87
CA LEU A 305 18.50 -28.42 3.58
C LEU A 305 19.71 -27.63 4.10
N LYS A 306 20.76 -28.30 4.59
CA LYS A 306 22.02 -27.66 5.01
C LYS A 306 22.76 -26.98 3.86
N SER A 307 22.63 -27.52 2.64
CA SER A 307 23.28 -26.97 1.45
C SER A 307 22.53 -25.78 0.83
N TYR A 308 21.33 -25.46 1.33
CA TYR A 308 20.51 -24.40 0.77
C TYR A 308 21.16 -23.03 0.97
N THR A 309 21.52 -22.46 -0.16
CA THR A 309 21.91 -21.07 -0.37
C THR A 309 20.99 -20.46 -1.43
N VAL A 310 20.89 -19.13 -1.47
CA VAL A 310 20.20 -18.41 -2.55
C VAL A 310 20.64 -18.93 -3.93
N GLN A 311 21.95 -19.11 -4.14
CA GLN A 311 22.49 -19.61 -5.41
C GLN A 311 22.06 -21.04 -5.75
N SER A 312 22.00 -21.93 -4.75
CA SER A 312 21.52 -23.31 -4.97
C SER A 312 20.02 -23.34 -5.28
N ILE A 313 19.22 -22.53 -4.60
CA ILE A 313 17.77 -22.41 -4.83
C ILE A 313 17.51 -21.89 -6.24
N LEU A 314 18.28 -20.88 -6.69
CA LEU A 314 18.16 -20.34 -8.03
C LEU A 314 18.43 -21.38 -9.13
N LYS A 315 19.19 -22.44 -8.84
CA LYS A 315 19.43 -23.57 -9.77
C LYS A 315 18.30 -24.60 -9.74
N GLU A 316 17.69 -24.83 -8.58
CA GLU A 316 16.66 -25.86 -8.37
C GLU A 316 15.21 -25.39 -8.54
N LYS A 317 14.99 -24.07 -8.67
CA LYS A 317 13.66 -23.45 -8.73
C LYS A 317 12.73 -24.01 -9.80
N LYS A 318 11.44 -24.05 -9.47
CA LYS A 318 10.36 -24.48 -10.36
C LYS A 318 9.34 -23.38 -10.55
N GLU A 319 8.56 -23.52 -11.61
CA GLU A 319 7.45 -22.62 -11.90
C GLU A 319 6.47 -22.53 -10.72
N GLY A 320 6.18 -21.29 -10.33
CA GLY A 320 5.31 -20.87 -9.25
C GLY A 320 5.90 -21.03 -7.84
N ASP A 321 7.15 -21.45 -7.70
CA ASP A 321 7.86 -21.29 -6.43
C ASP A 321 8.17 -19.81 -6.19
N VAL A 322 8.40 -19.46 -4.92
CA VAL A 322 8.63 -18.08 -4.48
C VAL A 322 9.90 -17.99 -3.65
N LEU A 323 10.80 -17.07 -3.98
CA LEU A 323 11.94 -16.72 -3.14
C LEU A 323 11.74 -15.32 -2.55
N THR A 324 11.66 -15.23 -1.23
CA THR A 324 11.54 -13.97 -0.49
C THR A 324 12.89 -13.60 0.10
N ILE A 325 13.37 -12.40 -0.22
CA ILE A 325 14.61 -11.82 0.29
C ILE A 325 14.24 -10.48 0.92
N ASP A 326 14.48 -10.34 2.22
CA ASP A 326 14.01 -9.23 3.05
C ASP A 326 12.49 -9.02 2.90
N LYS A 327 12.09 -8.02 2.10
CA LYS A 327 10.71 -7.63 1.84
C LYS A 327 10.28 -7.86 0.39
N SER A 328 11.15 -8.44 -0.43
CA SER A 328 10.89 -8.67 -1.85
C SER A 328 10.66 -10.15 -2.13
N SER A 329 9.55 -10.49 -2.78
CA SER A 329 9.24 -11.87 -3.19
C SER A 329 9.35 -12.03 -4.71
N MET A 330 10.11 -13.02 -5.14
CA MET A 330 10.32 -13.37 -6.55
C MET A 330 9.50 -14.62 -6.90
N LEU A 331 8.50 -14.48 -7.77
CA LEU A 331 7.72 -15.59 -8.33
C LEU A 331 8.37 -16.12 -9.61
N PHE A 332 8.65 -17.41 -9.68
CA PHE A 332 9.31 -18.01 -10.83
C PHE A 332 8.34 -18.50 -11.91
N GLY A 333 8.65 -18.23 -13.18
CA GLY A 333 7.86 -18.63 -14.35
C GLY A 333 8.23 -20.01 -14.91
N ALA A 334 7.51 -20.41 -15.97
CA ALA A 334 7.68 -21.71 -16.64
C ALA A 334 9.08 -21.92 -17.23
N ASP A 335 9.73 -20.83 -17.65
CA ASP A 335 11.09 -20.77 -18.18
C ASP A 335 12.17 -20.76 -17.07
N LYS A 336 11.77 -20.87 -15.81
CA LYS A 336 12.65 -20.67 -14.64
C LYS A 336 13.30 -19.27 -14.65
N ASN A 337 12.65 -18.25 -15.21
CA ASN A 337 13.01 -16.87 -14.95
C ASN A 337 12.06 -16.27 -13.91
N ILE A 338 12.35 -15.04 -13.46
CA ILE A 338 11.41 -14.30 -12.61
C ILE A 338 10.24 -13.88 -13.49
N SER A 339 9.03 -14.27 -13.09
CA SER A 339 7.78 -13.91 -13.77
C SER A 339 7.11 -12.70 -13.12
N GLU A 340 7.23 -12.58 -11.80
CA GLU A 340 6.72 -11.45 -11.03
C GLU A 340 7.66 -11.17 -9.85
N LEU A 341 7.90 -9.89 -9.57
CA LEU A 341 8.60 -9.39 -8.40
C LEU A 341 7.62 -8.57 -7.56
N LEU A 342 7.43 -9.01 -6.32
CA LEU A 342 6.67 -8.32 -5.29
C LEU A 342 7.65 -7.53 -4.41
N THR A 343 7.51 -6.22 -4.24
CA THR A 343 8.49 -5.40 -3.48
C THR A 343 7.88 -4.11 -2.92
N ASP A 344 8.60 -3.37 -2.07
CA ASP A 344 8.20 -2.03 -1.61
C ASP A 344 8.86 -0.91 -2.43
N MET A 345 8.25 0.29 -2.48
CA MET A 345 8.80 1.40 -3.26
C MET A 345 10.11 1.91 -2.71
N LYS A 346 10.28 1.89 -1.38
CA LYS A 346 11.50 2.39 -0.77
C LYS A 346 12.71 1.64 -1.32
N THR A 347 12.58 0.33 -1.51
CA THR A 347 13.61 -0.55 -2.10
C THR A 347 13.86 -0.20 -3.56
N LEU A 348 12.79 -0.04 -4.37
CA LEU A 348 12.91 0.37 -5.78
C LEU A 348 13.57 1.75 -5.94
N VAL A 349 13.18 2.73 -5.13
CA VAL A 349 13.72 4.10 -5.15
C VAL A 349 15.16 4.15 -4.65
N THR A 350 15.50 3.40 -3.60
CA THR A 350 16.88 3.30 -3.12
C THR A 350 17.78 2.74 -4.21
N ALA A 351 17.35 1.66 -4.88
CA ALA A 351 18.08 1.09 -6.00
C ALA A 351 18.24 2.10 -7.15
N TYR A 352 17.21 2.90 -7.44
CA TYR A 352 17.23 3.93 -8.48
C TYR A 352 18.29 4.99 -8.20
N TYR A 353 18.23 5.59 -7.01
CA TYR A 353 19.13 6.70 -6.65
C TYR A 353 20.53 6.27 -6.26
N SER A 354 20.75 5.02 -5.88
CA SER A 354 22.09 4.48 -5.72
C SER A 354 22.74 4.09 -7.06
N SER A 355 22.10 4.39 -8.20
CA SER A 355 22.49 3.94 -9.55
C SER A 355 22.58 2.41 -9.69
N LYS A 356 21.97 1.66 -8.76
CA LYS A 356 22.03 0.18 -8.69
C LYS A 356 20.92 -0.52 -9.45
N ILE A 357 19.93 0.19 -9.99
CA ILE A 357 18.98 -0.41 -10.95
C ILE A 357 19.71 -1.03 -12.14
N TYR A 358 20.95 -0.61 -12.42
CA TYR A 358 21.82 -1.24 -13.42
C TYR A 358 22.69 -2.40 -12.90
N GLU A 359 22.90 -2.56 -11.58
CA GLU A 359 23.70 -3.67 -11.01
C GLU A 359 22.88 -4.94 -10.74
N PHE A 360 21.56 -4.84 -10.57
CA PHE A 360 20.71 -6.00 -10.27
C PHE A 360 20.24 -6.79 -11.49
N GLY A 361 20.42 -6.27 -12.71
CA GLY A 361 20.01 -6.95 -13.94
C GLY A 361 18.58 -7.46 -13.88
N LEU A 362 17.61 -6.56 -13.66
CA LEU A 362 16.19 -6.92 -13.67
C LEU A 362 15.83 -7.38 -15.10
N PRO A 363 15.35 -8.62 -15.31
CA PRO A 363 15.01 -9.10 -16.65
C PRO A 363 13.93 -8.20 -17.28
N GLU A 364 14.06 -7.90 -18.58
CA GLU A 364 13.18 -6.95 -19.29
C GLU A 364 11.68 -7.30 -19.20
N ASN A 365 11.37 -8.58 -18.99
CA ASN A 365 10.01 -9.14 -19.01
C ASN A 365 9.43 -9.45 -17.61
N VAL A 366 10.03 -8.94 -16.52
CA VAL A 366 9.51 -9.16 -15.17
C VAL A 366 8.34 -8.23 -14.88
N ASN A 367 7.27 -8.79 -14.32
CA ASN A 367 6.14 -8.02 -13.81
C ASN A 367 6.42 -7.53 -12.40
N PHE A 368 6.07 -6.29 -12.07
CA PHE A 368 6.25 -5.76 -10.72
C PHE A 368 4.90 -5.56 -10.04
N ARG A 369 4.77 -6.09 -8.84
CA ARG A 369 3.70 -5.74 -7.90
C ARG A 369 4.33 -5.04 -6.70
N VAL A 370 3.83 -3.86 -6.39
CA VAL A 370 4.37 -3.02 -5.33
C VAL A 370 3.44 -3.12 -4.13
N LEU A 371 3.95 -3.55 -2.97
CA LEU A 371 3.22 -3.52 -1.71
C LEU A 371 3.81 -2.39 -0.88
N ASP A 372 3.05 -1.33 -0.61
CA ASP A 372 3.59 -0.20 0.12
C ASP A 372 2.62 0.50 1.07
N THR A 373 3.12 1.52 1.74
CA THR A 373 2.39 2.33 2.70
C THR A 373 2.12 3.72 2.14
N PRO A 374 1.08 4.37 2.67
CA PRO A 374 1.23 5.61 3.41
C PRO A 374 2.32 6.61 3.03
N ALA A 375 3.41 6.45 3.74
CA ALA A 375 4.49 7.42 3.76
C ALA A 375 5.46 7.22 2.59
N ASN A 376 5.43 6.05 1.94
CA ASN A 376 6.48 5.66 1.00
C ASN A 376 6.18 6.10 -0.43
N LEU A 377 4.93 6.06 -0.91
CA LEU A 377 4.63 6.59 -2.26
C LEU A 377 4.75 8.13 -2.34
N GLN A 378 4.93 8.81 -1.20
CA GLN A 378 5.16 10.26 -1.05
C GLN A 378 6.55 10.71 -1.47
N GLN A 379 7.51 9.79 -1.34
CA GLN A 379 8.90 10.18 -1.27
C GLN A 379 9.36 10.76 -2.61
N LYS A 380 10.22 11.78 -2.52
CA LYS A 380 10.81 12.41 -3.69
C LYS A 380 11.48 11.33 -4.55
N GLY A 381 11.08 11.26 -5.82
CA GLY A 381 11.59 10.29 -6.79
C GLY A 381 10.77 9.04 -7.04
N VAL A 382 9.78 8.76 -6.20
CA VAL A 382 8.84 7.65 -6.44
C VAL A 382 8.18 7.80 -7.81
N ALA A 383 7.69 9.00 -8.14
CA ALA A 383 7.04 9.25 -9.43
C ALA A 383 7.99 9.08 -10.64
N GLU A 384 9.27 9.42 -10.48
CA GLU A 384 10.28 9.22 -11.52
C GLU A 384 10.52 7.72 -11.75
N VAL A 385 10.62 6.95 -10.67
CA VAL A 385 10.78 5.49 -10.72
C VAL A 385 9.55 4.82 -11.32
N LEU A 386 8.34 5.23 -10.93
CA LEU A 386 7.10 4.69 -11.47
C LEU A 386 6.93 5.00 -12.97
N ALA A 387 7.31 6.22 -13.40
CA ALA A 387 7.28 6.59 -14.80
C ALA A 387 8.28 5.76 -15.63
N LEU A 388 9.49 5.55 -15.11
CA LEU A 388 10.51 4.71 -15.76
C LEU A 388 10.12 3.23 -15.82
N LEU A 389 9.32 2.76 -14.87
CA LEU A 389 8.84 1.38 -14.77
C LEU A 389 7.40 1.22 -15.29
N GLY A 390 6.86 2.22 -16.01
CA GLY A 390 5.42 2.37 -16.30
C GLY A 390 4.75 1.17 -17.00
N GLU A 391 5.49 0.41 -17.80
CA GLU A 391 4.99 -0.84 -18.43
C GLU A 391 5.33 -2.11 -17.64
N ARG A 392 6.31 -2.03 -16.74
CA ARG A 392 6.81 -3.17 -15.95
C ARG A 392 6.02 -3.33 -14.64
N ILE A 393 5.50 -2.24 -14.07
CA ILE A 393 4.63 -2.27 -12.88
C ILE A 393 3.20 -2.63 -13.28
N LYS A 394 2.77 -3.81 -12.85
CA LYS A 394 1.42 -4.34 -13.04
C LYS A 394 0.45 -3.90 -11.96
N SER A 395 0.89 -3.71 -10.71
CA SER A 395 -0.04 -3.29 -9.64
C SER A 395 0.63 -2.72 -8.37
N VAL A 396 -0.11 -1.96 -7.56
CA VAL A 396 0.24 -1.27 -6.31
C VAL A 396 -0.83 -1.58 -5.25
N ASP A 397 -0.40 -2.12 -4.12
CA ASP A 397 -1.21 -2.50 -2.96
C ASP A 397 -0.80 -1.63 -1.76
N VAL A 398 -1.76 -1.21 -0.93
CA VAL A 398 -1.56 -0.23 0.15
C VAL A 398 -2.05 -0.75 1.49
N ASN A 399 -1.13 -1.07 2.40
CA ASN A 399 -1.45 -1.53 3.76
C ASN A 399 -1.51 -0.36 4.77
N GLN A 400 -2.54 -0.30 5.63
CA GLN A 400 -2.77 0.82 6.58
C GLN A 400 -2.62 0.46 8.05
N GLU A 401 -2.13 1.43 8.85
CA GLU A 401 -2.82 1.99 10.04
C GLU A 401 -2.31 3.44 10.31
N ASN A 402 -3.20 4.44 10.23
CA ASN A 402 -3.05 5.84 10.67
C ASN A 402 -1.88 6.71 10.15
N SER A 403 -1.85 7.07 8.85
CA SER A 403 -1.04 8.20 8.37
C SER A 403 -1.62 8.86 7.11
N LEU A 404 -1.58 10.20 7.07
CA LEU A 404 -1.97 11.07 5.95
C LEU A 404 -0.82 11.16 4.92
N PHE A 405 -1.12 10.99 3.64
CA PHE A 405 -0.21 10.92 2.50
C PHE A 405 -0.26 12.32 1.80
N GLU A 406 0.77 13.16 1.92
CA GLU A 406 1.11 14.27 1.02
C GLU A 406 1.77 13.86 -0.35
N ILE A 407 1.01 13.32 -1.32
CA ILE A 407 1.46 13.19 -2.74
C ILE A 407 0.77 14.24 -3.59
N ASN A 408 1.44 14.95 -4.49
CA ASN A 408 0.74 15.93 -5.33
C ASN A 408 -0.21 15.26 -6.37
N ILE A 409 -1.11 16.03 -6.95
CA ILE A 409 -2.17 15.55 -7.87
C ILE A 409 -1.59 14.79 -9.08
N SER A 410 -0.48 15.26 -9.64
CA SER A 410 0.16 14.58 -10.78
C SER A 410 0.73 13.22 -10.37
N GLN A 411 1.30 13.13 -9.17
CA GLN A 411 1.80 11.90 -8.59
C GLN A 411 0.66 10.91 -8.31
N PHE A 412 -0.46 11.38 -7.76
CA PHE A 412 -1.65 10.54 -7.52
C PHE A 412 -2.23 9.96 -8.82
N LYS A 413 -2.38 10.75 -9.88
CA LYS A 413 -2.92 10.28 -11.17
C LYS A 413 -2.06 9.19 -11.81
N SER A 414 -0.74 9.35 -11.77
CA SER A 414 0.21 8.35 -12.30
C SER A 414 0.11 7.03 -11.55
N LEU A 415 -0.11 7.09 -10.23
CA LEU A 415 -0.29 5.94 -9.35
C LEU A 415 -1.67 5.27 -9.47
N LYS A 416 -2.71 6.04 -9.78
CA LYS A 416 -4.12 5.60 -9.77
C LYS A 416 -4.37 4.34 -10.60
N SER A 417 -3.85 4.29 -11.82
CA SER A 417 -4.06 3.15 -12.74
C SER A 417 -3.37 1.86 -12.30
N LYS A 418 -2.57 1.92 -11.23
CA LYS A 418 -1.82 0.79 -10.71
C LYS A 418 -2.44 0.17 -9.46
N PHE A 419 -3.49 0.71 -8.84
CA PHE A 419 -4.09 0.09 -7.65
C PHE A 419 -4.72 -1.29 -7.92
N THR A 420 -4.61 -2.24 -6.97
CA THR A 420 -5.11 -3.62 -7.16
C THR A 420 -6.63 -3.78 -7.03
N SER A 421 -7.32 -2.90 -6.30
CA SER A 421 -8.77 -2.97 -6.09
C SER A 421 -9.43 -1.60 -5.91
N ALA A 422 -10.73 -1.52 -6.21
CA ALA A 422 -11.54 -0.32 -5.97
C ALA A 422 -11.60 0.07 -4.48
N SER A 423 -11.42 -0.89 -3.57
CA SER A 423 -11.30 -0.64 -2.13
C SER A 423 -10.03 0.14 -1.81
N ASP A 424 -8.90 -0.20 -2.44
CA ASP A 424 -7.61 0.47 -2.19
C ASP A 424 -7.59 1.87 -2.79
N GLU A 425 -8.20 2.02 -3.97
CA GLU A 425 -8.46 3.33 -4.58
C GLU A 425 -9.34 4.20 -3.67
N THR A 426 -10.46 3.65 -3.18
CA THR A 426 -11.41 4.38 -2.32
C THR A 426 -10.78 4.75 -0.98
N LYS A 427 -10.00 3.85 -0.37
CA LYS A 427 -9.25 4.14 0.87
C LYS A 427 -8.18 5.20 0.66
N ALA A 428 -7.45 5.18 -0.47
CA ALA A 428 -6.50 6.24 -0.80
C ALA A 428 -7.21 7.59 -0.98
N ILE A 429 -8.33 7.63 -1.70
CA ILE A 429 -9.13 8.85 -1.90
C ILE A 429 -9.71 9.38 -0.58
N ALA A 430 -10.24 8.50 0.28
CA ALA A 430 -10.85 8.88 1.56
C ALA A 430 -9.82 9.47 2.54
N ASN A 431 -8.57 8.97 2.52
CA ASN A 431 -7.51 9.47 3.40
C ASN A 431 -6.80 10.72 2.86
N PHE A 432 -6.89 11.00 1.55
CA PHE A 432 -6.33 12.21 0.93
C PHE A 432 -7.44 13.13 0.41
N GLY A 433 -8.35 13.51 1.31
CA GLY A 433 -9.49 14.38 1.00
C GLY A 433 -9.12 15.67 0.25
N MET A 434 -7.90 16.21 0.44
CA MET A 434 -7.40 17.38 -0.28
C MET A 434 -7.31 17.17 -1.82
N PHE A 435 -7.15 15.92 -2.27
CA PHE A 435 -7.16 15.58 -3.70
C PHE A 435 -8.54 15.22 -4.19
N LYS A 436 -9.50 14.80 -3.36
CA LYS A 436 -10.87 14.56 -3.81
C LYS A 436 -11.46 15.83 -4.44
N ASP A 437 -11.33 16.94 -3.73
CA ASP A 437 -11.81 18.24 -4.21
C ASP A 437 -10.87 18.80 -5.29
N SER A 438 -9.55 18.65 -5.16
CA SER A 438 -8.59 19.17 -6.16
C SER A 438 -8.51 18.36 -7.46
N LEU A 439 -8.80 17.05 -7.46
CA LEU A 439 -8.95 16.21 -8.65
C LEU A 439 -10.27 16.55 -9.34
N ALA A 440 -11.36 16.73 -8.58
CA ALA A 440 -12.62 17.22 -9.12
C ALA A 440 -12.48 18.65 -9.69
N LEU A 441 -11.69 19.52 -9.07
CA LEU A 441 -11.44 20.90 -9.50
C LEU A 441 -10.42 21.03 -10.65
N LYS A 442 -9.47 20.10 -10.81
CA LYS A 442 -8.42 20.18 -11.86
C LYS A 442 -8.53 19.15 -12.99
N GLU A 443 -9.25 18.04 -12.82
CA GLU A 443 -9.81 17.29 -13.93
C GLU A 443 -11.26 17.70 -14.03
N ASN A 444 -11.55 18.70 -14.87
CA ASN A 444 -12.87 19.03 -15.40
C ASN A 444 -14.04 18.60 -14.48
N VAL A 445 -14.59 19.51 -13.67
CA VAL A 445 -15.80 19.25 -12.85
C VAL A 445 -16.91 18.75 -13.78
N LEU A 446 -16.97 17.43 -13.98
CA LEU A 446 -17.95 16.70 -14.74
C LEU A 446 -18.95 16.20 -13.70
N LEU A 447 -20.10 16.86 -13.63
CA LEU A 447 -21.20 16.41 -12.79
C LEU A 447 -21.98 15.36 -13.58
N LYS A 448 -21.85 14.09 -13.18
CA LYS A 448 -22.58 12.97 -13.77
C LYS A 448 -23.66 12.50 -12.79
N ASP A 449 -24.93 12.69 -13.14
CA ASP A 449 -26.06 12.35 -12.27
C ASP A 449 -27.36 12.07 -13.07
N SER A 450 -28.40 11.60 -12.38
CA SER A 450 -29.74 11.36 -12.93
C SER A 450 -30.52 12.65 -13.15
N ILE A 451 -31.50 12.60 -14.06
CA ILE A 451 -32.41 13.73 -14.34
C ILE A 451 -33.20 14.12 -13.11
N ALA A 452 -33.63 13.15 -12.30
CA ALA A 452 -34.38 13.41 -11.08
C ALA A 452 -33.58 14.30 -10.11
N ASN A 453 -32.28 14.04 -9.99
CA ASN A 453 -31.41 14.82 -9.12
C ASN A 453 -31.14 16.21 -9.69
N PHE A 454 -30.93 16.34 -11.00
CA PHE A 454 -30.82 17.67 -11.63
C PHE A 454 -32.09 18.50 -11.46
N LYS A 455 -33.28 17.89 -11.60
CA LYS A 455 -34.57 18.58 -11.35
C LYS A 455 -34.65 19.13 -9.93
N ALA A 456 -34.29 18.32 -8.93
CA ALA A 456 -34.24 18.77 -7.54
C ALA A 456 -33.22 19.91 -7.33
N ALA A 457 -32.04 19.80 -7.94
CA ALA A 457 -31.00 20.84 -7.84
C ALA A 457 -31.40 22.15 -8.53
N LEU A 458 -32.18 22.10 -9.61
CA LEU A 458 -32.70 23.27 -10.32
C LEU A 458 -33.74 24.06 -9.50
N GLU A 459 -34.42 23.40 -8.55
CA GLU A 459 -35.36 24.02 -7.62
C GLU A 459 -34.65 24.64 -6.40
N ASN A 460 -33.44 24.17 -6.06
CA ASN A 460 -32.65 24.66 -4.94
C ASN A 460 -31.59 25.68 -5.36
N SER A 461 -31.66 26.89 -4.80
CA SER A 461 -30.73 27.98 -5.13
C SER A 461 -29.27 27.72 -4.73
N SER A 462 -29.01 26.92 -3.69
CA SER A 462 -27.63 26.54 -3.32
C SER A 462 -27.03 25.61 -4.36
N ASP A 463 -27.81 24.63 -4.81
CA ASP A 463 -27.34 23.56 -5.68
C ASP A 463 -27.23 24.06 -7.13
N LEU A 464 -28.09 24.99 -7.52
CA LEU A 464 -27.96 25.72 -8.78
C LEU A 464 -26.62 26.45 -8.90
N ASN A 465 -26.09 27.03 -7.83
CA ASN A 465 -24.75 27.65 -7.86
C ASN A 465 -23.65 26.61 -8.11
N THR A 466 -23.81 25.40 -7.56
CA THR A 466 -22.92 24.26 -7.81
C THR A 466 -22.98 23.81 -9.28
N LEU A 467 -24.18 23.66 -9.84
CA LEU A 467 -24.37 23.34 -11.27
C LEU A 467 -23.72 24.39 -12.17
N LYS A 468 -23.89 25.67 -11.82
CA LYS A 468 -23.34 26.81 -12.56
C LYS A 468 -21.81 26.84 -12.53
N ALA A 469 -21.21 26.38 -11.45
CA ALA A 469 -19.76 26.30 -11.27
C ALA A 469 -19.13 25.07 -11.93
N ALA A 470 -19.92 24.10 -12.40
CA ALA A 470 -19.42 22.92 -13.08
C ALA A 470 -18.72 23.28 -14.40
N ASN A 471 -17.76 22.45 -14.85
CA ASN A 471 -17.12 22.62 -16.16
C ASN A 471 -17.87 21.85 -17.24
N SER A 472 -18.39 20.67 -16.88
CA SER A 472 -19.20 19.81 -17.74
C SER A 472 -20.30 19.14 -16.91
N ILE A 473 -21.41 18.82 -17.55
CA ILE A 473 -22.53 18.09 -16.95
C ILE A 473 -22.89 16.94 -17.90
N ASP A 474 -23.17 15.76 -17.34
CA ASP A 474 -23.54 14.53 -18.05
C ASP A 474 -24.76 13.90 -17.36
N ILE A 475 -25.79 13.59 -18.15
CA ILE A 475 -27.03 13.00 -17.66
C ILE A 475 -26.94 11.48 -17.79
N THR A 476 -26.96 10.76 -16.66
CA THR A 476 -26.83 9.29 -16.65
C THR A 476 -28.00 8.55 -17.30
N ASP A 477 -29.14 9.21 -17.39
CA ASP A 477 -30.38 8.64 -17.89
C ASP A 477 -30.42 8.85 -19.41
N GLU A 478 -29.66 8.05 -20.16
CA GLU A 478 -29.44 8.19 -21.62
C GLU A 478 -30.72 8.30 -22.49
N GLN A 479 -31.89 7.95 -21.95
CA GLN A 479 -33.19 8.04 -22.65
C GLN A 479 -34.14 9.11 -22.09
N GLY A 480 -33.73 9.85 -21.05
CA GLY A 480 -34.57 10.87 -20.43
C GLY A 480 -34.28 12.29 -20.94
N VAL A 481 -35.25 13.17 -20.78
CA VAL A 481 -35.17 14.58 -21.17
C VAL A 481 -35.16 15.48 -19.93
N LEU A 482 -34.21 16.41 -19.87
CA LEU A 482 -34.12 17.39 -18.80
C LEU A 482 -34.83 18.70 -19.19
N ASP A 483 -35.90 19.02 -18.47
CA ASP A 483 -36.69 20.24 -18.67
C ASP A 483 -35.98 21.46 -18.04
N LEU A 484 -35.80 22.50 -18.83
CA LEU A 484 -35.12 23.74 -18.45
C LEU A 484 -35.97 24.95 -18.84
N SER A 485 -36.06 25.94 -17.94
CA SER A 485 -36.47 27.29 -18.32
C SER A 485 -35.40 27.95 -19.20
N LEU A 486 -35.79 28.96 -19.98
CA LEU A 486 -34.85 29.71 -20.82
C LEU A 486 -33.66 30.30 -20.03
N VAL A 487 -33.89 30.72 -18.78
CA VAL A 487 -32.84 31.24 -17.89
C VAL A 487 -31.87 30.12 -17.48
N GLN A 488 -32.39 28.96 -17.06
CA GLN A 488 -31.54 27.82 -16.66
C GLN A 488 -30.73 27.31 -17.85
N TYR A 489 -31.36 27.17 -19.01
CA TYR A 489 -30.69 26.78 -20.25
C TYR A 489 -29.55 27.73 -20.60
N SER A 490 -29.80 29.05 -20.59
CA SER A 490 -28.75 30.04 -20.88
C SER A 490 -27.56 29.97 -19.92
N LEU A 491 -27.77 29.53 -18.68
CA LEU A 491 -26.70 29.42 -17.69
C LEU A 491 -25.91 28.11 -17.79
N LEU A 492 -26.53 27.04 -18.29
CA LEU A 492 -25.99 25.68 -18.20
C LEU A 492 -25.67 25.06 -19.57
N LYS A 493 -26.19 25.59 -20.68
CA LYS A 493 -26.09 24.95 -22.01
C LYS A 493 -24.66 24.61 -22.43
N ASP A 494 -23.68 25.46 -22.12
CA ASP A 494 -22.29 25.25 -22.51
C ASP A 494 -21.59 24.19 -21.63
N LYS A 495 -22.26 23.73 -20.57
CA LYS A 495 -21.79 22.66 -19.68
C LYS A 495 -22.18 21.28 -20.18
N PHE A 496 -23.28 21.15 -20.93
CA PHE A 496 -23.70 19.90 -21.55
C PHE A 496 -23.01 19.77 -22.91
N SER A 497 -21.86 19.09 -22.92
CA SER A 497 -21.07 18.89 -24.14
C SER A 497 -21.19 17.48 -24.73
N ASP A 498 -21.96 16.60 -24.09
CA ASP A 498 -22.22 15.27 -24.61
C ASP A 498 -23.35 15.35 -25.65
N THR A 499 -23.04 14.91 -26.88
CA THR A 499 -24.01 14.82 -27.98
C THR A 499 -25.16 13.84 -27.70
N ASN A 500 -25.09 13.08 -26.61
CA ASN A 500 -26.15 12.16 -26.21
C ASN A 500 -27.14 12.76 -25.20
N ASP A 501 -26.79 13.84 -24.51
CA ASP A 501 -27.67 14.52 -23.57
C ASP A 501 -28.89 15.09 -24.32
N SER A 502 -30.08 15.00 -23.70
CA SER A 502 -31.32 15.52 -24.28
C SER A 502 -31.92 16.61 -23.38
N LEU A 503 -31.95 17.84 -23.88
CA LEU A 503 -32.36 19.02 -23.12
C LEU A 503 -33.63 19.61 -23.73
N GLN A 504 -34.64 19.89 -22.92
CA GLN A 504 -35.86 20.56 -23.38
C GLN A 504 -35.95 21.95 -22.79
N VAL A 505 -35.98 22.96 -23.66
CA VAL A 505 -36.19 24.35 -23.28
C VAL A 505 -37.67 24.68 -23.42
N LEU A 506 -38.29 25.06 -22.30
CA LEU A 506 -39.72 25.35 -22.22
C LEU A 506 -40.02 26.82 -22.54
N ASP A 507 -41.20 27.06 -23.14
CA ASP A 507 -41.78 28.37 -23.43
C ASP A 507 -40.83 29.35 -24.16
N VAL A 508 -40.15 28.85 -25.19
CA VAL A 508 -39.13 29.60 -25.93
C VAL A 508 -39.76 30.81 -26.62
N THR A 509 -39.15 31.97 -26.38
CA THR A 509 -39.43 33.26 -27.02
C THR A 509 -38.12 34.05 -27.14
N GLY A 510 -38.00 34.94 -28.13
CA GLY A 510 -36.79 35.75 -28.33
C GLY A 510 -35.61 34.95 -28.89
N ALA A 511 -34.39 35.42 -28.62
CA ALA A 511 -33.16 34.83 -29.18
C ALA A 511 -32.55 33.76 -28.27
N VAL A 512 -32.20 32.60 -28.86
CA VAL A 512 -31.52 31.49 -28.21
C VAL A 512 -30.55 30.84 -29.21
N ALA A 513 -29.37 30.46 -28.72
CA ALA A 513 -28.40 29.68 -29.49
C ALA A 513 -28.40 28.24 -28.99
N ALA A 514 -28.47 27.28 -29.90
CA ALA A 514 -28.39 25.85 -29.58
C ALA A 514 -27.06 25.51 -28.89
N SER A 515 -27.07 24.38 -28.20
CA SER A 515 -25.92 23.79 -27.52
C SER A 515 -25.29 22.71 -28.40
N LYS A 516 -24.47 21.85 -27.79
CA LYS A 516 -23.94 20.65 -28.45
C LYS A 516 -24.72 19.38 -28.12
N ALA A 517 -25.69 19.48 -27.19
CA ALA A 517 -26.60 18.41 -26.83
C ALA A 517 -27.72 18.28 -27.87
N LYS A 518 -28.63 17.32 -27.67
CA LYS A 518 -29.85 17.17 -28.47
C LYS A 518 -30.92 18.11 -27.90
N ASP A 519 -31.00 19.32 -28.44
CA ASP A 519 -31.89 20.36 -27.89
C ASP A 519 -33.32 20.27 -28.44
N ILE A 520 -34.29 20.45 -27.56
CA ILE A 520 -35.72 20.49 -27.89
C ILE A 520 -36.29 21.86 -27.52
N PHE A 521 -36.57 22.69 -28.52
CA PHE A 521 -37.14 24.02 -28.33
C PHE A 521 -38.68 23.97 -28.36
N SER A 522 -39.31 24.07 -27.19
CA SER A 522 -40.77 24.13 -27.09
C SER A 522 -41.25 25.56 -27.21
N LEU A 523 -41.90 25.89 -28.33
CA LEU A 523 -42.30 27.27 -28.61
C LEU A 523 -43.42 27.74 -27.68
N SER A 524 -43.40 29.01 -27.30
CA SER A 524 -44.57 29.64 -26.65
C SER A 524 -45.74 29.77 -27.62
N ALA A 525 -46.99 29.69 -27.13
CA ALA A 525 -48.19 29.93 -27.93
C ALA A 525 -48.22 31.31 -28.61
N ASN A 526 -47.53 32.28 -27.98
CA ASN A 526 -47.38 33.67 -28.42
C ASN A 526 -45.96 33.99 -28.92
N ALA A 527 -45.21 32.97 -29.36
CA ALA A 527 -43.85 33.16 -29.87
C ALA A 527 -43.81 34.22 -30.97
N SER A 528 -42.98 35.23 -30.77
CA SER A 528 -42.70 36.31 -31.72
C SER A 528 -41.24 36.74 -31.54
N ASN A 529 -40.63 37.26 -32.60
CA ASN A 529 -39.21 37.61 -32.62
C ASN A 529 -38.29 36.45 -32.20
N LEU A 530 -38.68 35.22 -32.53
CA LEU A 530 -37.87 34.04 -32.25
C LEU A 530 -36.62 34.06 -33.13
N THR A 531 -35.46 33.84 -32.52
CA THR A 531 -34.21 33.60 -33.26
C THR A 531 -33.56 32.37 -32.66
N ILE A 532 -33.48 31.29 -33.42
CA ILE A 532 -32.71 30.10 -33.02
C ILE A 532 -31.46 30.05 -33.88
N SER A 533 -30.28 30.20 -33.27
CA SER A 533 -29.00 30.06 -33.98
C SER A 533 -28.34 28.72 -33.67
N ASP A 534 -27.40 28.34 -34.53
CA ASP A 534 -26.54 27.15 -34.37
C ASP A 534 -27.32 25.83 -34.36
N PHE A 535 -28.50 25.80 -34.97
CA PHE A 535 -29.39 24.64 -34.99
C PHE A 535 -28.73 23.44 -35.69
N SER A 536 -28.72 22.30 -35.02
CA SER A 536 -28.11 21.05 -35.47
C SER A 536 -29.12 20.10 -36.13
N ASN A 537 -28.62 19.03 -36.74
CA ASN A 537 -29.49 17.99 -37.31
C ASN A 537 -30.23 17.15 -36.25
N ASP A 538 -29.71 17.12 -35.02
CA ASP A 538 -30.28 16.37 -33.91
C ASP A 538 -31.26 17.20 -33.07
N ASP A 539 -31.25 18.53 -33.25
CA ASP A 539 -32.15 19.45 -32.57
C ASP A 539 -33.58 19.36 -33.10
N LYS A 540 -34.53 19.69 -32.23
CA LYS A 540 -35.95 19.61 -32.53
C LYS A 540 -36.68 20.87 -32.08
N ILE A 541 -37.78 21.16 -32.77
CA ILE A 541 -38.71 22.23 -32.42
C ILE A 541 -40.07 21.61 -32.16
N ASN A 542 -40.62 21.88 -30.98
CA ASN A 542 -41.97 21.46 -30.62
C ASN A 542 -42.98 22.58 -30.92
N PHE A 543 -43.88 22.30 -31.86
CA PHE A 543 -44.89 23.24 -32.38
C PHE A 543 -46.26 23.07 -31.73
N LYS A 544 -46.43 22.14 -30.79
CA LYS A 544 -47.71 21.81 -30.15
C LYS A 544 -48.46 23.05 -29.63
N ASN A 545 -47.75 23.95 -28.98
CA ASN A 545 -48.32 25.17 -28.40
C ASN A 545 -48.84 26.19 -29.44
N LEU A 546 -48.47 26.05 -30.72
CA LEU A 546 -49.01 26.86 -31.81
C LEU A 546 -50.30 26.30 -32.40
N GLY A 547 -50.82 25.19 -31.87
CA GLY A 547 -52.03 24.53 -32.35
C GLY A 547 -51.78 23.49 -33.44
N ILE A 548 -50.53 23.07 -33.62
CA ILE A 548 -50.13 22.05 -34.60
C ILE A 548 -50.33 20.66 -33.99
N ASN A 549 -51.01 19.78 -34.72
CA ASN A 549 -51.36 18.43 -34.30
C ASN A 549 -51.17 17.38 -35.41
N GLU A 550 -50.77 17.79 -36.61
CA GLU A 550 -50.45 16.91 -37.72
C GLU A 550 -49.15 17.38 -38.40
N LYS A 551 -48.22 16.45 -38.62
CA LYS A 551 -47.02 16.69 -39.44
C LYS A 551 -47.39 16.37 -40.89
N VAL A 552 -47.29 17.34 -41.79
CA VAL A 552 -47.41 17.04 -43.23
C VAL A 552 -46.03 16.68 -43.73
N GLU A 553 -45.88 15.44 -44.23
CA GLU A 553 -44.61 14.80 -44.63
C GLU A 553 -43.59 15.80 -45.21
N ALA A 554 -42.46 15.93 -44.51
CA ALA A 554 -41.35 16.82 -44.86
C ALA A 554 -40.49 16.24 -46.00
N GLN A 555 -41.11 15.80 -47.09
CA GLN A 555 -40.39 15.35 -48.29
C GLN A 555 -39.89 16.56 -49.09
N ASN A 556 -38.85 17.25 -48.61
CA ASN A 556 -38.05 18.24 -49.34
C ASN A 556 -38.84 18.98 -50.45
N LEU A 557 -39.92 19.67 -50.04
CA LEU A 557 -40.91 20.19 -50.97
C LEU A 557 -40.39 21.52 -51.53
N GLY A 558 -39.67 21.46 -52.65
CA GLY A 558 -39.39 22.65 -53.45
C GLY A 558 -40.69 23.31 -53.93
N LEU A 559 -40.62 24.57 -54.37
CA LEU A 559 -41.78 25.33 -54.89
C LEU A 559 -42.67 24.52 -55.85
N ALA A 560 -42.09 23.68 -56.71
CA ALA A 560 -42.80 22.84 -57.67
C ALA A 560 -43.54 21.63 -57.05
N ALA A 561 -43.05 21.07 -55.94
CA ALA A 561 -43.64 19.90 -55.28
C ALA A 561 -44.89 20.26 -54.45
N ASN A 562 -45.05 21.55 -54.14
CA ASN A 562 -46.21 22.07 -53.41
C ASN A 562 -47.25 22.74 -54.33
N ALA A 563 -47.01 22.83 -55.64
CA ALA A 563 -47.88 23.52 -56.59
C ALA A 563 -49.36 23.18 -56.40
N GLY A 564 -50.11 24.12 -55.83
CA GLY A 564 -51.54 23.97 -55.61
C GLY A 564 -51.97 23.20 -54.33
N LYS A 565 -51.11 23.08 -53.31
CA LYS A 565 -51.52 22.54 -52.00
C LYS A 565 -52.38 23.52 -51.22
N GLU A 566 -53.35 22.97 -50.49
CA GLU A 566 -54.24 23.69 -49.58
C GLU A 566 -53.67 23.65 -48.15
N ILE A 567 -53.70 24.79 -47.48
CA ILE A 567 -53.33 24.91 -46.07
C ILE A 567 -54.48 24.37 -45.23
N LYS A 568 -54.19 23.53 -44.23
CA LYS A 568 -55.18 22.92 -43.34
C LYS A 568 -54.87 23.25 -41.89
N ASN A 569 -55.92 23.27 -41.07
CA ASN A 569 -55.81 23.50 -39.65
C ASN A 569 -55.00 22.40 -38.96
N GLY A 570 -54.08 22.78 -38.09
CA GLY A 570 -53.24 21.85 -37.32
C GLY A 570 -51.96 21.42 -38.04
N ASN A 571 -51.69 21.93 -39.24
CA ASN A 571 -50.61 21.43 -40.09
C ASN A 571 -49.38 22.34 -40.07
N ILE A 572 -48.20 21.71 -40.12
CA ILE A 572 -46.94 22.38 -40.43
C ILE A 572 -46.48 22.01 -41.84
N TYR A 573 -46.04 23.01 -42.59
CA TYR A 573 -45.54 22.91 -43.95
C TYR A 573 -44.10 23.40 -44.04
N SER A 574 -43.35 22.84 -44.98
CA SER A 574 -41.97 23.23 -45.25
C SER A 574 -41.79 23.54 -46.74
N VAL A 575 -41.17 24.67 -47.07
CA VAL A 575 -40.97 25.16 -48.45
C VAL A 575 -39.49 25.48 -48.63
N LYS A 576 -38.83 24.82 -49.58
CA LYS A 576 -37.41 25.08 -49.88
C LYS A 576 -37.27 26.10 -51.01
N MET A 577 -36.46 27.13 -50.77
CA MET A 577 -36.14 28.21 -51.70
C MET A 577 -34.69 28.07 -52.19
N ASP A 578 -34.49 28.16 -53.50
CA ASP A 578 -33.15 28.08 -54.11
C ASP A 578 -32.39 29.44 -54.09
N GLU A 579 -32.68 30.29 -53.10
CA GLU A 579 -32.13 31.65 -52.97
C GLU A 579 -31.92 32.06 -51.50
N ASN A 580 -31.26 33.21 -51.30
CA ASN A 580 -31.14 33.85 -50.00
C ASN A 580 -32.43 34.64 -49.69
N ILE A 581 -33.01 34.46 -48.50
CA ILE A 581 -34.32 35.00 -48.13
C ILE A 581 -34.28 35.98 -46.95
N ALA A 582 -33.12 36.33 -46.38
CA ALA A 582 -33.07 37.21 -45.21
C ALA A 582 -33.72 38.59 -45.39
N GLY A 583 -33.81 39.10 -46.62
CA GLY A 583 -34.49 40.37 -46.95
C GLY A 583 -35.96 40.24 -47.34
N LYS A 584 -36.50 39.02 -47.35
CA LYS A 584 -37.86 38.69 -47.76
C LYS A 584 -38.84 38.81 -46.60
N ASP A 585 -40.05 39.24 -46.92
CA ASP A 585 -41.19 39.37 -46.01
C ASP A 585 -42.43 38.70 -46.64
N TYR A 586 -42.59 37.42 -46.37
CA TYR A 586 -43.70 36.63 -46.88
C TYR A 586 -45.03 36.84 -46.14
N GLY A 587 -45.04 37.61 -45.05
CA GLY A 587 -46.26 38.12 -44.41
C GLY A 587 -46.70 39.47 -45.00
N GLY A 588 -45.96 39.99 -45.99
CA GLY A 588 -46.21 41.29 -46.58
C GLY A 588 -45.80 41.34 -48.05
N LYS A 589 -44.75 42.11 -48.37
CA LYS A 589 -44.41 42.47 -49.76
C LYS A 589 -44.06 41.27 -50.66
N ASP A 590 -43.54 40.18 -50.09
CA ASP A 590 -43.13 38.97 -50.81
C ASP A 590 -44.17 37.84 -50.70
N PHE A 591 -45.34 38.09 -50.10
CA PHE A 591 -46.43 37.11 -49.91
C PHE A 591 -46.80 36.34 -51.19
N ALA A 592 -46.85 37.03 -52.33
CA ALA A 592 -47.16 36.45 -53.64
C ALA A 592 -46.12 35.41 -54.12
N GLU A 593 -44.94 35.35 -53.51
CA GLU A 593 -43.94 34.32 -53.82
C GLU A 593 -44.28 32.96 -53.21
N LEU A 594 -45.07 32.94 -52.13
CA LEU A 594 -45.61 31.71 -51.53
C LEU A 594 -46.99 31.35 -52.09
N ILE A 595 -47.81 32.35 -52.44
CA ILE A 595 -49.24 32.19 -52.74
C ILE A 595 -49.57 32.49 -54.22
N ALA A 596 -50.13 31.49 -54.90
CA ALA A 596 -50.76 31.43 -56.23
C ALA A 596 -50.40 32.45 -57.36
N GLU A 597 -49.48 32.02 -58.24
CA GLU A 597 -49.68 31.82 -59.69
C GLU A 597 -49.20 30.37 -60.02
N SER A 598 -49.38 29.85 -61.23
CA SER A 598 -48.97 28.46 -61.54
C SER A 598 -47.46 28.25 -61.27
N GLY A 599 -47.11 27.24 -60.47
CA GLY A 599 -45.72 26.97 -60.05
C GLY A 599 -45.31 27.53 -58.67
N LYS A 600 -46.24 28.10 -57.88
CA LYS A 600 -46.01 28.57 -56.49
C LYS A 600 -46.46 27.56 -55.42
N ALA A 601 -46.02 27.73 -54.17
CA ALA A 601 -46.14 26.73 -53.10
C ALA A 601 -47.57 26.48 -52.58
N PHE A 602 -48.47 27.45 -52.47
CA PHE A 602 -49.82 27.22 -51.93
C PHE A 602 -50.93 27.86 -52.77
N LYS A 603 -52.14 27.27 -52.73
CA LYS A 603 -53.35 27.88 -53.31
C LYS A 603 -53.79 29.07 -52.47
N ASN A 604 -54.25 30.13 -53.15
CA ASN A 604 -54.88 31.28 -52.51
C ASN A 604 -56.33 30.99 -52.07
N THR A 605 -56.94 29.91 -52.58
CA THR A 605 -58.28 29.46 -52.18
C THR A 605 -58.15 28.33 -51.17
N THR A 606 -58.81 28.49 -50.03
CA THR A 606 -58.78 27.49 -48.95
C THR A 606 -60.19 27.20 -48.44
N SER A 607 -60.46 25.96 -48.03
CA SER A 607 -61.63 25.53 -47.27
C SER A 607 -61.50 25.85 -45.78
N ASN A 608 -60.75 26.91 -45.43
CA ASN A 608 -60.33 27.17 -44.07
C ASN A 608 -61.51 27.62 -43.22
N GLN A 609 -61.71 26.93 -42.10
CA GLN A 609 -62.61 27.42 -41.06
C GLN A 609 -61.92 28.58 -40.33
N GLU A 610 -62.72 29.50 -39.76
CA GLU A 610 -62.24 30.51 -38.82
C GLU A 610 -61.34 29.86 -37.76
N ASP A 611 -60.24 30.53 -37.37
CA ASP A 611 -59.21 30.04 -36.46
C ASP A 611 -58.36 28.86 -36.98
N THR A 612 -58.30 28.64 -38.30
CA THR A 612 -57.33 27.70 -38.89
C THR A 612 -55.91 28.12 -38.52
N LYS A 613 -55.21 27.29 -37.74
CA LYS A 613 -53.82 27.47 -37.30
C LYS A 613 -52.89 26.56 -38.10
N ALA A 614 -51.93 27.15 -38.80
CA ALA A 614 -50.88 26.42 -39.49
C ALA A 614 -49.52 27.10 -39.30
N VAL A 615 -48.44 26.35 -39.56
CA VAL A 615 -47.08 26.90 -39.59
C VAL A 615 -46.45 26.62 -40.96
N VAL A 616 -45.76 27.62 -41.51
CA VAL A 616 -44.98 27.48 -42.74
C VAL A 616 -43.52 27.79 -42.43
N ALA A 617 -42.65 26.80 -42.61
CA ALA A 617 -41.20 26.95 -42.57
C ALA A 617 -40.68 27.21 -43.99
N VAL A 618 -40.24 28.43 -44.26
CA VAL A 618 -39.62 28.83 -45.53
C VAL A 618 -38.10 28.73 -45.39
N GLN A 619 -37.50 27.74 -46.04
CA GLN A 619 -36.09 27.38 -45.93
C GLN A 619 -35.28 27.98 -47.09
N GLY A 620 -34.56 29.06 -46.85
CA GLY A 620 -33.62 29.65 -47.81
C GLY A 620 -32.20 29.13 -47.63
N LYS A 621 -31.29 29.62 -48.47
CA LYS A 621 -29.86 29.30 -48.39
C LYS A 621 -29.18 29.91 -47.16
N ASP A 622 -29.63 31.07 -46.72
CA ASP A 622 -29.04 31.89 -45.65
C ASP A 622 -29.78 31.78 -44.30
N ILE A 623 -31.11 31.69 -44.31
CA ILE A 623 -31.94 31.53 -43.12
C ILE A 623 -33.18 30.65 -43.39
N THR A 624 -33.80 30.12 -42.33
CA THR A 624 -35.14 29.55 -42.38
C THR A 624 -36.11 30.45 -41.62
N GLN A 625 -37.16 30.95 -42.27
CA GLN A 625 -38.20 31.79 -41.66
C GLN A 625 -39.41 30.94 -41.28
N LEU A 626 -39.89 31.07 -40.04
CA LEU A 626 -41.11 30.43 -39.55
C LEU A 626 -42.26 31.43 -39.56
N TYR A 627 -43.33 31.10 -40.26
CA TYR A 627 -44.55 31.89 -40.30
C TYR A 627 -45.71 31.14 -39.65
N LYS A 628 -46.50 31.86 -38.85
CA LYS A 628 -47.78 31.40 -38.32
C LYS A 628 -48.89 31.89 -39.23
N ILE A 629 -49.85 31.01 -39.49
CA ILE A 629 -51.08 31.34 -40.19
C ILE A 629 -52.23 31.25 -39.19
N VAL A 630 -53.07 32.28 -39.15
CA VAL A 630 -54.34 32.28 -38.43
C VAL A 630 -55.39 32.81 -39.38
N ALA A 631 -56.17 31.90 -39.99
CA ALA A 631 -57.16 32.29 -40.99
C ALA A 631 -58.44 32.87 -40.33
N ASP A 632 -59.01 33.89 -40.94
CA ASP A 632 -60.24 34.57 -40.54
C ASP A 632 -61.52 33.88 -41.06
N GLY A 633 -61.37 32.86 -41.91
CA GLY A 633 -62.47 32.07 -42.46
C GLY A 633 -63.17 32.68 -43.69
N ASN A 634 -62.60 33.71 -44.32
CA ASN A 634 -63.19 34.39 -45.48
C ASN A 634 -63.05 33.61 -46.81
N GLY A 635 -62.29 32.49 -46.82
CA GLY A 635 -62.10 31.59 -47.96
C GLY A 635 -60.89 31.91 -48.86
N THR A 636 -60.18 33.00 -48.60
CA THR A 636 -58.94 33.42 -49.28
C THR A 636 -57.87 33.75 -48.26
N LEU A 637 -56.62 33.37 -48.53
CA LEU A 637 -55.52 33.71 -47.63
C LEU A 637 -54.98 35.11 -47.96
N GLU A 638 -54.91 35.98 -46.97
CA GLU A 638 -54.37 37.33 -47.06
C GLU A 638 -53.04 37.45 -46.30
N SER A 639 -52.22 38.43 -46.68
CA SER A 639 -50.93 38.66 -46.03
C SER A 639 -51.08 39.02 -44.54
N SER A 640 -52.19 39.65 -44.15
CA SER A 640 -52.55 40.00 -42.77
C SER A 640 -52.72 38.77 -41.85
N GLU A 641 -53.02 37.61 -42.42
CA GLU A 641 -53.24 36.34 -41.69
C GLU A 641 -51.94 35.56 -41.49
N ILE A 642 -50.84 36.01 -42.11
CA ILE A 642 -49.52 35.40 -42.03
C ILE A 642 -48.60 36.30 -41.21
N SER A 643 -48.14 35.80 -40.06
CA SER A 643 -47.21 36.54 -39.19
C SER A 643 -45.90 35.79 -39.00
N LEU A 644 -44.78 36.50 -39.08
CA LEU A 644 -43.46 35.94 -38.82
C LEU A 644 -43.35 35.58 -37.33
N ILE A 645 -43.09 34.30 -37.04
CA ILE A 645 -42.77 33.80 -35.71
C ILE A 645 -41.31 34.12 -35.40
N GLY A 646 -40.43 33.81 -36.35
CA GLY A 646 -39.00 33.98 -36.18
C GLY A 646 -38.15 33.35 -37.27
N VAL A 647 -36.85 33.31 -37.00
CA VAL A 647 -35.82 32.83 -37.92
C VAL A 647 -34.96 31.76 -37.26
N ILE A 648 -34.49 30.82 -38.05
CA ILE A 648 -33.63 29.72 -37.60
C ILE A 648 -32.44 29.63 -38.53
N THR A 649 -31.25 29.60 -37.95
CA THR A 649 -29.99 29.42 -38.67
C THR A 649 -29.24 28.21 -38.15
N ALA A 650 -28.48 27.60 -39.05
CA ALA A 650 -27.53 26.54 -38.76
C ALA A 650 -26.13 26.99 -39.21
N GLU A 651 -25.10 26.30 -38.74
CA GLU A 651 -23.72 26.54 -39.19
C GLU A 651 -23.26 25.42 -40.13
N LYS A 652 -22.67 25.79 -41.27
CA LYS A 652 -22.02 24.86 -42.19
C LYS A 652 -20.74 25.46 -42.73
N ASP A 653 -19.62 24.74 -42.56
CA ASP A 653 -18.29 25.16 -43.01
C ASP A 653 -17.89 26.58 -42.55
N GLY A 654 -18.31 26.99 -41.34
CA GLY A 654 -18.04 28.31 -40.77
C GLY A 654 -18.95 29.44 -41.27
N ALA A 655 -20.00 29.12 -42.04
CA ALA A 655 -20.98 30.08 -42.53
C ALA A 655 -22.37 29.79 -41.95
N SER A 656 -23.09 30.86 -41.60
CA SER A 656 -24.51 30.78 -41.24
C SER A 656 -25.34 30.46 -42.49
N ILE A 657 -26.15 29.42 -42.41
CA ILE A 657 -27.08 28.97 -43.45
C ILE A 657 -28.48 28.81 -42.87
N GLY A 658 -29.48 28.65 -43.75
CA GLY A 658 -30.82 28.26 -43.32
C GLY A 658 -30.83 26.85 -42.75
N ALA A 659 -31.43 26.68 -41.57
CA ALA A 659 -31.56 25.39 -40.92
C ALA A 659 -32.53 24.49 -41.72
N GLU A 660 -32.11 23.25 -42.01
CA GLU A 660 -32.97 22.30 -42.73
C GLU A 660 -33.95 21.63 -41.77
N LEU A 661 -35.23 22.00 -41.82
CA LEU A 661 -36.30 21.41 -41.02
C LEU A 661 -36.96 20.27 -41.78
N ASN A 662 -36.60 19.05 -41.39
CA ASN A 662 -37.25 17.82 -41.86
C ASN A 662 -38.11 17.18 -40.76
N GLU A 663 -38.71 16.02 -41.04
CA GLU A 663 -39.65 15.35 -40.13
C GLU A 663 -39.04 15.01 -38.76
N GLN A 664 -37.74 14.73 -38.70
CA GLN A 664 -37.04 14.39 -37.46
C GLN A 664 -36.85 15.59 -36.53
N ASN A 665 -36.82 16.81 -37.09
CA ASN A 665 -36.62 18.06 -36.37
C ASN A 665 -37.95 18.65 -35.85
N ILE A 666 -39.09 18.08 -36.24
CA ILE A 666 -40.42 18.60 -35.89
C ILE A 666 -41.05 17.68 -34.84
N LEU A 667 -41.47 18.25 -33.71
CA LEU A 667 -42.27 17.60 -32.68
C LEU A 667 -43.65 18.28 -32.55
N ILE A 668 -44.68 17.50 -32.26
CA ILE A 668 -46.07 17.97 -32.09
C ILE A 668 -46.73 17.40 -30.82
N ASP A 669 -45.92 16.74 -29.99
CA ASP A 669 -46.33 15.84 -28.90
C ASP A 669 -46.14 16.51 -27.52
#